data_AF-A0A2M8BX80-F1
#
_entry.id   AF-A0A2M8BX80-F1
#
_cell.length_a   1.000
_cell.length_b   1.000
_cell.length_c   1.000
_cell.angle_alpha   90.00
_cell.angle_beta   90.00
_cell.angle_gamma   90.00
#
_symmetry.space_group_name_H-M   'P 1'
#
loop_
_entity.id
_entity.type
_entity.pdbx_description
1 polymer ?
#
loop_
_entity_poly.entity_id
_entity_poly.type
_entity_poly.pdbx_seq_one_letter_code
_entity_poly.pdbx_strand_id
1 'polypeptide(L)'
;MLGLIFLFLGLGGPGFWEPWESGLVQLAEFSNSHCSNAAFFWVPQTENHLVYKPLALIWSLIGVQHLSAQPTEFLLRLPGALVGLTLLLLTFALVRRFFSRAAGFSTLLVLLSTPMFVFGARLLSGGIWTIAAATLPLELYLLSTYAESTAVRRVYGGLFGASFLFAFVAGGLYPLFVVVLTLMVFLLWKRDKAVLAGFANAGMAVGIAISAFGIYGVFSQYQKYVPYALEDRIPLTPKRVVSELSIDRVESLGLRDGVLVGTFPEDMWEVVGAERFVLSIDNQTLGTSLWRAWLADPAEMTKLFKAMGDRGWLGEDGQPKEFGLPPSDRGATKATLQFFLNDLYDPSQLSALDTVTVRSSVGVTPNLGIVRTKPESLDAFLLRISSPLLAPELVEEKTAELTKEPGQGNPQALPEPAPGVKVVELEQVGTVRNGQEVTLIGPSEEAPGWSEIELSGGKRGFVRSEILEKKASIKHLGFENTVRFIGFGMFPWILFAPFALAMLMLRRVHDLADEVDIAGDVGDFLLIFLSLAVLGMDLGASLLSNTVFLGVVPAAVSCGLLLGSSTLWQRIDSAPLHRKFIGVVAMSLLAVLVHDYKTHPWLFIESYLSEPTMDWDKDLEVMMLPFRLFRVVVAVLIAGYFFGAVVFSNRMVGKAIAFMRWRFQGFFARVDALDSTAPWEVLNPQQRVWKIVTLPWDYCLRWVVVVLWFVAQGFRQIRPALLAMGLAFGIMSAFVYLPAMSYHLTQKSLLERYTEVAKEGEPLFNLQTEAQKSCKVFSDCESGYSCVRGKCTAEATSFYLGNIENIREPKLIDQMLEDGRIFAIIPRKKLAHVNAEYRKKFEPGKRSNLAVLDSRSSRYLLVSDMLRDGEQDENFLNDLILNSEPTPEYRPKQPVRFTNGLVFLGYDLAPDTVGSGEELTITYYFQVTRDVTQDWQMFLHIDYPGNRINGDHYPGDGNFHTNTWLAGDYVKDVQKLEVDRGSSAGLYELWFGFFSSGDNRLKVESGERDGKDRVKMGMLKVSGGI
;
A
#
# COMPACT_ATOMS: atom_id res chain seq x y z
N MET A 1 28.24 -5.78 -10.98
CA MET A 1 28.55 -5.97 -9.54
C MET A 1 27.64 -5.16 -8.63
N LEU A 2 27.66 -3.81 -8.67
CA LEU A 2 26.78 -2.98 -7.82
C LEU A 2 25.29 -3.35 -7.93
N GLY A 3 24.76 -3.53 -9.15
CA GLY A 3 23.39 -3.98 -9.33
C GLY A 3 23.09 -5.37 -8.74
N LEU A 4 24.06 -6.29 -8.77
CA LEU A 4 23.90 -7.61 -8.14
C LEU A 4 23.81 -7.49 -6.61
N ILE A 5 24.67 -6.64 -6.01
CA ILE A 5 24.64 -6.38 -4.58
C ILE A 5 23.28 -5.77 -4.20
N PHE A 6 22.90 -4.66 -4.84
CA PHE A 6 21.69 -3.93 -4.46
C PHE A 6 20.38 -4.65 -4.72
N LEU A 7 20.28 -5.44 -5.79
CA LEU A 7 19.03 -6.08 -6.18
C LEU A 7 18.89 -7.52 -5.68
N PHE A 8 19.99 -8.22 -5.36
CA PHE A 8 19.95 -9.64 -5.02
C PHE A 8 20.44 -9.97 -3.61
N LEU A 9 21.37 -9.19 -3.03
CA LEU A 9 21.87 -9.47 -1.68
C LEU A 9 20.75 -9.26 -0.65
N GLY A 10 20.43 -10.30 0.11
CA GLY A 10 19.35 -10.28 1.09
C GLY A 10 17.94 -10.16 0.47
N LEU A 11 17.76 -10.53 -0.80
CA LEU A 11 16.45 -10.45 -1.48
C LEU A 11 15.36 -11.31 -0.81
N GLY A 12 15.73 -12.47 -0.27
CA GLY A 12 14.84 -13.36 0.49
C GLY A 12 14.96 -13.24 2.02
N GLY A 13 15.72 -12.27 2.53
CA GLY A 13 15.87 -12.08 3.99
C GLY A 13 14.56 -11.64 4.65
N PRO A 14 13.98 -10.50 4.22
CA PRO A 14 12.68 -10.03 4.70
C PRO A 14 11.56 -11.03 4.36
N GLY A 15 10.61 -11.24 5.28
CA GLY A 15 9.36 -11.95 4.97
C GLY A 15 8.46 -11.15 4.02
N PHE A 16 7.40 -11.76 3.51
CA PHE A 16 6.42 -11.07 2.67
C PHE A 16 5.67 -10.01 3.47
N TRP A 17 5.61 -8.80 2.92
CA TRP A 17 4.80 -7.73 3.49
C TRP A 17 3.32 -8.01 3.27
N GLU A 18 2.59 -8.24 4.35
CA GLU A 18 1.18 -8.61 4.31
C GLU A 18 0.28 -7.38 4.47
N PRO A 19 -0.80 -7.25 3.66
CA PRO A 19 -1.29 -8.20 2.66
C PRO A 19 -0.66 -8.08 1.25
N TRP A 20 0.15 -7.05 0.98
CA TRP A 20 0.50 -6.63 -0.39
C TRP A 20 1.31 -7.63 -1.21
N GLU A 21 2.34 -8.25 -0.64
CA GLU A 21 3.16 -9.26 -1.33
C GLU A 21 2.53 -10.66 -1.22
N SER A 22 2.07 -11.03 -0.02
CA SER A 22 1.48 -12.35 0.23
C SER A 22 0.22 -12.59 -0.59
N GLY A 23 -0.63 -11.57 -0.75
CA GLY A 23 -1.84 -11.66 -1.58
C GLY A 23 -1.53 -11.94 -3.04
N LEU A 24 -0.40 -11.46 -3.58
CA LEU A 24 0.03 -11.78 -4.95
C LEU A 24 0.54 -13.21 -5.09
N VAL A 25 1.21 -13.73 -4.07
CA VAL A 25 1.64 -15.14 -4.03
C VAL A 25 0.44 -16.06 -3.97
N GLN A 26 -0.52 -15.76 -3.09
CA GLN A 26 -1.78 -16.52 -2.97
C GLN A 26 -2.61 -16.42 -4.24
N LEU A 27 -2.68 -15.24 -4.87
CA LEU A 27 -3.35 -15.08 -6.18
C LEU A 27 -2.71 -15.97 -7.25
N ALA A 28 -1.37 -16.01 -7.32
CA ALA A 28 -0.67 -16.87 -8.25
C ALA A 28 -0.90 -18.36 -7.95
N GLU A 29 -0.89 -18.75 -6.67
CA GLU A 29 -1.18 -20.11 -6.22
C GLU A 29 -2.61 -20.53 -6.57
N PHE A 30 -3.60 -19.67 -6.29
CA PHE A 30 -5.00 -19.89 -6.64
C PHE A 30 -5.19 -20.01 -8.16
N SER A 31 -4.55 -19.14 -8.94
CA SER A 31 -4.52 -19.25 -10.41
C SER A 31 -3.88 -20.57 -10.87
N ASN A 32 -2.83 -21.03 -10.18
CA ASN A 32 -2.10 -22.23 -10.53
C ASN A 32 -2.90 -23.51 -10.18
N SER A 33 -3.52 -23.58 -9.01
CA SER A 33 -4.32 -24.73 -8.57
C SER A 33 -5.56 -24.92 -9.45
N HIS A 34 -6.07 -23.85 -10.04
CA HIS A 34 -7.20 -23.86 -10.97
C HIS A 34 -6.78 -23.79 -12.46
N CYS A 35 -5.51 -24.09 -12.79
CA CYS A 35 -4.97 -24.06 -14.16
C CYS A 35 -5.74 -24.93 -15.17
N SER A 36 -6.50 -25.94 -14.70
CA SER A 36 -7.39 -26.74 -15.55
C SER A 36 -8.49 -25.90 -16.21
N ASN A 37 -8.85 -24.77 -15.57
CA ASN A 37 -9.69 -23.73 -16.13
C ASN A 37 -8.83 -22.57 -16.63
N ALA A 38 -8.74 -22.44 -17.96
CA ALA A 38 -8.00 -21.39 -18.62
C ALA A 38 -8.43 -19.97 -18.21
N ALA A 39 -9.62 -19.78 -17.64
CA ALA A 39 -10.07 -18.49 -17.13
C ALA A 39 -9.12 -17.90 -16.09
N PHE A 40 -8.67 -18.69 -15.12
CA PHE A 40 -7.84 -18.22 -14.01
C PHE A 40 -6.40 -17.87 -14.42
N PHE A 41 -5.94 -18.38 -15.56
CA PHE A 41 -4.63 -18.05 -16.12
C PHE A 41 -4.62 -16.69 -16.82
N TRP A 42 -5.70 -16.38 -17.55
CA TRP A 42 -5.83 -15.14 -18.34
C TRP A 42 -6.45 -13.99 -17.55
N VAL A 43 -7.25 -14.30 -16.54
CA VAL A 43 -8.00 -13.35 -15.74
C VAL A 43 -7.66 -13.60 -14.25
N PRO A 44 -6.65 -12.89 -13.71
CA PRO A 44 -6.30 -13.00 -12.30
C PRO A 44 -7.49 -12.58 -11.44
N GLN A 45 -7.91 -13.45 -10.55
CA GLN A 45 -9.07 -13.22 -9.70
C GLN A 45 -8.97 -14.00 -8.40
N THR A 46 -9.75 -13.56 -7.43
CA THR A 46 -10.09 -14.35 -6.24
C THR A 46 -11.57 -14.76 -6.33
N GLU A 47 -12.07 -15.54 -5.36
CA GLU A 47 -13.44 -16.10 -5.38
C GLU A 47 -14.57 -15.09 -5.67
N ASN A 48 -14.39 -13.78 -5.40
CA ASN A 48 -15.46 -12.78 -5.54
C ASN A 48 -15.06 -11.50 -6.30
N HIS A 49 -13.81 -11.37 -6.78
CA HIS A 49 -13.38 -10.16 -7.48
C HIS A 49 -12.23 -10.38 -8.47
N LEU A 50 -12.27 -9.60 -9.56
CA LEU A 50 -11.17 -9.47 -10.52
C LEU A 50 -10.04 -8.66 -9.89
N VAL A 51 -8.80 -9.14 -10.02
CA VAL A 51 -7.62 -8.45 -9.50
C VAL A 51 -6.80 -7.87 -10.65
N TYR A 52 -6.71 -6.54 -10.71
CA TYR A 52 -5.92 -5.86 -11.73
C TYR A 52 -4.44 -5.78 -11.33
N LYS A 53 -3.65 -6.76 -11.78
CA LYS A 53 -2.19 -6.79 -11.59
C LYS A 53 -1.50 -7.22 -12.89
N PRO A 54 -0.22 -6.86 -13.10
CA PRO A 54 0.52 -7.29 -14.28
C PRO A 54 0.48 -8.81 -14.49
N LEU A 55 -0.05 -9.26 -15.64
CA LEU A 55 -0.05 -10.69 -16.00
C LEU A 55 1.36 -11.26 -16.02
N ALA A 56 2.34 -10.49 -16.50
CA ALA A 56 3.74 -10.91 -16.52
C ALA A 56 4.27 -11.23 -15.11
N LEU A 57 3.84 -10.46 -14.10
CA LEU A 57 4.18 -10.75 -12.70
C LEU A 57 3.54 -12.07 -12.27
N ILE A 58 2.22 -12.21 -12.44
CA ILE A 58 1.49 -13.42 -12.01
C ILE A 58 2.03 -14.68 -12.70
N TRP A 59 2.21 -14.65 -14.02
CA TRP A 59 2.78 -15.78 -14.76
C TRP A 59 4.20 -16.11 -14.33
N SER A 60 5.01 -15.11 -13.96
CA SER A 60 6.35 -15.37 -13.43
C SER A 60 6.31 -16.08 -12.07
N LEU A 61 5.34 -15.75 -11.22
CA LEU A 61 5.14 -16.42 -9.92
C LEU A 61 4.65 -17.87 -10.12
N ILE A 62 3.68 -18.09 -11.01
CA ILE A 62 3.23 -19.44 -11.40
C ILE A 62 4.42 -20.26 -11.94
N GLY A 63 5.25 -19.66 -12.79
CA GLY A 63 6.46 -20.29 -13.31
C GLY A 63 7.44 -20.70 -12.20
N VAL A 64 7.64 -19.85 -11.18
CA VAL A 64 8.47 -20.18 -10.01
C VAL A 64 7.87 -21.33 -9.18
N GLN A 65 6.55 -21.37 -9.01
CA GLN A 65 5.86 -22.45 -8.31
C GLN A 65 5.98 -23.80 -9.03
N HIS A 66 6.09 -23.81 -10.36
CA HIS A 66 6.40 -25.03 -11.11
C HIS A 66 7.86 -25.47 -10.97
N LEU A 67 8.78 -24.55 -10.68
CA LEU A 67 10.20 -24.87 -10.47
C LEU A 67 10.47 -25.41 -9.06
N SER A 68 9.70 -24.98 -8.05
CA SER A 68 9.82 -25.45 -6.68
C SER A 68 8.44 -25.56 -6.02
N ALA A 69 8.14 -26.71 -5.44
CA ALA A 69 6.89 -26.95 -4.71
C ALA A 69 6.75 -26.07 -3.45
N GLN A 70 7.87 -25.66 -2.85
CA GLN A 70 7.91 -24.70 -1.73
C GLN A 70 8.89 -23.58 -2.11
N PRO A 71 8.46 -22.60 -2.91
CA PRO A 71 9.33 -21.55 -3.36
C PRO A 71 9.68 -20.61 -2.21
N THR A 72 10.96 -20.31 -2.04
CA THR A 72 11.44 -19.36 -1.03
C THR A 72 11.11 -17.92 -1.42
N GLU A 73 11.12 -16.98 -0.46
CA GLU A 73 10.90 -15.56 -0.74
C GLU A 73 11.92 -15.01 -1.75
N PHE A 74 13.14 -15.54 -1.74
CA PHE A 74 14.16 -15.22 -2.75
C PHE A 74 13.70 -15.59 -4.16
N LEU A 75 13.21 -16.82 -4.36
CA LEU A 75 12.80 -17.30 -5.67
C LEU A 75 11.59 -16.54 -6.20
N LEU A 76 10.63 -16.19 -5.35
CA LEU A 76 9.44 -15.45 -5.75
C LEU A 76 9.76 -14.00 -6.13
N ARG A 77 10.72 -13.34 -5.46
CA ARG A 77 11.17 -11.96 -5.80
C ARG A 77 12.20 -11.91 -6.93
N LEU A 78 12.83 -13.03 -7.29
CA LEU A 78 13.89 -13.10 -8.31
C LEU A 78 13.47 -12.54 -9.69
N PRO A 79 12.26 -12.83 -10.24
CA PRO A 79 11.84 -12.27 -11.53
C PRO A 79 11.84 -10.74 -11.56
N GLY A 80 11.32 -10.09 -10.50
CA GLY A 80 11.32 -8.63 -10.39
C GLY A 80 12.73 -8.04 -10.32
N ALA A 81 13.64 -8.69 -9.58
CA ALA A 81 15.04 -8.28 -9.49
C ALA A 81 15.77 -8.42 -10.84
N LEU A 82 15.47 -9.45 -11.63
CA LEU A 82 16.02 -9.65 -12.97
C LEU A 82 15.52 -8.58 -13.97
N VAL A 83 14.24 -8.21 -13.90
CA VAL A 83 13.68 -7.11 -14.70
C VAL A 83 14.38 -5.79 -14.33
N GLY A 84 14.52 -5.51 -13.03
CA GLY A 84 15.24 -4.33 -12.55
C GLY A 84 16.72 -4.31 -12.99
N LEU A 85 17.41 -5.45 -12.92
CA LEU A 85 18.80 -5.55 -13.38
C LEU A 85 18.92 -5.32 -14.89
N THR A 86 18.01 -5.90 -15.67
CA THR A 86 17.98 -5.73 -17.14
C THR A 86 17.82 -4.26 -17.51
N LEU A 87 16.86 -3.59 -16.88
CA LEU A 87 16.61 -2.17 -17.08
C LEU A 87 17.83 -1.33 -16.67
N LEU A 88 18.42 -1.59 -15.50
CA LEU A 88 19.62 -0.90 -15.03
C LEU A 88 20.80 -1.01 -16.02
N LEU A 89 21.04 -2.20 -16.55
CA LEU A 89 22.14 -2.45 -17.48
C LEU A 89 21.90 -1.81 -18.86
N LEU A 90 20.66 -1.87 -19.35
CA LEU A 90 20.29 -1.28 -20.64
C LEU A 90 20.39 0.26 -20.57
N THR A 91 19.82 0.87 -19.53
CA THR A 91 19.93 2.31 -19.30
C THR A 91 21.39 2.74 -19.16
N PHE A 92 22.22 2.00 -18.40
CA PHE A 92 23.65 2.30 -18.30
C PHE A 92 24.35 2.25 -19.66
N ALA A 93 24.09 1.21 -20.46
CA ALA A 93 24.68 1.05 -21.79
C ALA A 93 24.27 2.19 -22.73
N LEU A 94 22.99 2.58 -22.70
CA LEU A 94 22.43 3.67 -23.50
C LEU A 94 23.06 5.01 -23.14
N VAL A 95 23.07 5.38 -21.85
CA VAL A 95 23.63 6.67 -21.40
C VAL A 95 25.14 6.72 -21.65
N ARG A 96 25.84 5.61 -21.43
CA ARG A 96 27.27 5.50 -21.74
C ARG A 96 27.54 5.70 -23.24
N ARG A 97 26.66 5.20 -24.11
CA ARG A 97 26.79 5.28 -25.57
C ARG A 97 26.54 6.68 -26.11
N PHE A 98 25.44 7.31 -25.71
CA PHE A 98 25.02 8.60 -26.28
C PHE A 98 25.63 9.82 -25.58
N PHE A 99 26.09 9.67 -24.34
CA PHE A 99 26.66 10.77 -23.57
C PHE A 99 28.09 10.46 -23.13
N SER A 100 28.27 9.88 -21.93
CA SER A 100 29.60 9.58 -21.42
C SER A 100 29.58 8.46 -20.39
N ARG A 101 30.75 7.84 -20.16
CA ARG A 101 30.92 6.84 -19.09
C ARG A 101 30.61 7.42 -17.70
N ALA A 102 30.95 8.70 -17.47
CA ALA A 102 30.68 9.37 -16.20
C ALA A 102 29.18 9.62 -15.97
N ALA A 103 28.45 9.99 -17.03
CA ALA A 103 27.00 10.11 -16.98
C ALA A 103 26.34 8.75 -16.74
N GLY A 104 26.73 7.71 -17.48
CA GLY A 104 26.20 6.36 -17.31
C GLY A 104 26.42 5.84 -15.88
N PHE A 105 27.62 6.00 -15.34
CA PHE A 105 27.92 5.58 -13.96
C PHE A 105 27.13 6.39 -12.93
N SER A 106 26.97 7.70 -13.14
CA SER A 106 26.13 8.54 -12.28
C SER A 106 24.66 8.09 -12.32
N THR A 107 24.09 7.83 -13.51
CA THR A 107 22.72 7.31 -13.66
C THR A 107 22.53 5.98 -12.93
N LEU A 108 23.50 5.07 -13.02
CA LEU A 108 23.46 3.80 -12.31
C LEU A 108 23.39 4.01 -10.79
N LEU A 109 24.21 4.91 -10.25
CA LEU A 109 24.18 5.23 -8.82
C LEU A 109 22.88 5.90 -8.40
N VAL A 110 22.35 6.80 -9.24
CA VAL A 110 21.06 7.46 -9.00
C VAL A 110 19.94 6.42 -8.93
N LEU A 111 19.85 5.50 -9.88
CA LEU A 111 18.84 4.42 -9.87
C LEU A 111 18.99 3.50 -8.65
N LEU A 112 20.21 3.07 -8.32
CA LEU A 112 20.47 2.19 -7.17
C LEU A 112 20.27 2.88 -5.81
N SER A 113 20.10 4.20 -5.79
CA SER A 113 19.78 4.97 -4.58
C SER A 113 18.41 5.63 -4.65
N THR A 114 17.61 5.29 -5.65
CA THR A 114 16.22 5.70 -5.78
C THR A 114 15.34 4.61 -5.20
N PRO A 115 14.67 4.82 -4.03
CA PRO A 115 13.85 3.80 -3.40
C PRO A 115 12.76 3.26 -4.32
N MET A 116 12.13 4.11 -5.14
CA MET A 116 11.07 3.67 -6.06
C MET A 116 11.55 2.61 -7.06
N PHE A 117 12.80 2.70 -7.50
CA PHE A 117 13.39 1.71 -8.40
C PHE A 117 13.83 0.46 -7.63
N VAL A 118 14.57 0.63 -6.52
CA VAL A 118 15.13 -0.49 -5.75
C VAL A 118 14.04 -1.31 -5.07
N PHE A 119 13.08 -0.65 -4.42
CA PHE A 119 11.98 -1.33 -3.72
C PHE A 119 11.04 -1.99 -4.73
N GLY A 120 10.74 -1.31 -5.85
CA GLY A 120 9.97 -1.91 -6.93
C GLY A 120 10.61 -3.19 -7.48
N ALA A 121 11.94 -3.26 -7.54
CA ALA A 121 12.68 -4.44 -8.00
C ALA A 121 12.86 -5.53 -6.92
N ARG A 122 12.78 -5.18 -5.63
CA ARG A 122 12.99 -6.11 -4.50
C ARG A 122 11.70 -6.63 -3.88
N LEU A 123 10.58 -5.91 -4.03
CA LEU A 123 9.27 -6.27 -3.47
C LEU A 123 8.34 -6.79 -4.57
N LEU A 124 7.42 -7.68 -4.19
CA LEU A 124 6.30 -8.11 -5.03
C LEU A 124 5.20 -7.06 -5.01
N SER A 125 5.40 -5.91 -5.66
CA SER A 125 4.36 -4.86 -5.78
C SER A 125 3.86 -4.65 -7.20
N GLY A 126 4.60 -5.14 -8.21
CA GLY A 126 4.32 -4.93 -9.63
C GLY A 126 4.90 -3.62 -10.20
N GLY A 127 5.43 -2.72 -9.37
CA GLY A 127 5.94 -1.42 -9.81
C GLY A 127 7.10 -1.51 -10.82
N ILE A 128 8.07 -2.41 -10.61
CA ILE A 128 9.18 -2.54 -11.57
C ILE A 128 8.73 -3.04 -12.94
N TRP A 129 7.66 -3.86 -13.00
CA TRP A 129 7.12 -4.40 -14.24
C TRP A 129 6.46 -3.29 -15.07
N THR A 130 5.69 -2.41 -14.42
CA THR A 130 5.06 -1.27 -15.09
C THR A 130 6.11 -0.23 -15.52
N ILE A 131 7.12 0.04 -14.69
CA ILE A 131 8.26 0.91 -15.06
C ILE A 131 9.01 0.36 -16.27
N ALA A 132 9.31 -0.94 -16.28
CA ALA A 132 9.96 -1.61 -17.40
C ALA A 132 9.10 -1.62 -18.66
N ALA A 133 7.79 -1.82 -18.51
CA ALA A 133 6.82 -1.77 -19.61
C ALA A 133 6.84 -0.43 -20.36
N ALA A 134 7.02 0.68 -19.65
CA ALA A 134 7.12 2.01 -20.27
C ALA A 134 8.52 2.32 -20.80
N THR A 135 9.56 1.88 -20.09
CA THR A 135 10.94 2.33 -20.38
C THR A 135 11.63 1.48 -21.45
N LEU A 136 11.50 0.15 -21.40
CA LEU A 136 12.19 -0.75 -22.33
C LEU A 136 11.87 -0.48 -23.81
N PRO A 137 10.60 -0.28 -24.22
CA PRO A 137 10.30 0.04 -25.62
C PRO A 137 10.99 1.32 -26.07
N LEU A 138 10.99 2.36 -25.23
CA LEU A 138 11.56 3.65 -25.55
C LEU A 138 13.09 3.59 -25.68
N GLU A 139 13.77 2.84 -24.81
CA GLU A 139 15.23 2.63 -24.91
C GLU A 139 15.60 1.81 -26.16
N LEU A 140 14.84 0.75 -26.48
CA LEU A 140 15.04 -0.07 -27.68
C LEU A 140 14.79 0.73 -28.96
N TYR A 141 13.83 1.65 -28.95
CA TYR A 141 13.59 2.59 -30.06
C TYR A 141 14.81 3.48 -30.32
N LEU A 142 15.39 4.09 -29.28
CA LEU A 142 16.59 4.91 -29.42
C LEU A 142 17.79 4.09 -29.93
N LEU A 143 17.99 2.88 -29.41
CA LEU A 143 19.05 1.97 -29.86
C LEU A 143 18.88 1.53 -31.32
N SER A 144 17.64 1.31 -31.76
CA SER A 144 17.31 0.99 -33.15
C SER A 144 17.57 2.18 -34.08
N THR A 145 17.03 3.35 -33.75
CA THR A 145 17.11 4.57 -34.57
C THR A 145 18.56 4.97 -34.83
N TYR A 146 19.39 4.95 -33.79
CA TYR A 146 20.81 5.33 -33.89
C TYR A 146 21.76 4.11 -33.97
N ALA A 147 21.28 2.96 -34.46
CA ALA A 147 22.16 1.82 -34.75
C ALA A 147 23.06 2.10 -35.96
N GLU A 148 24.36 1.78 -35.81
CA GLU A 148 25.40 1.99 -36.84
C GLU A 148 25.26 1.03 -38.03
N SER A 149 24.86 -0.22 -37.78
CA SER A 149 24.69 -1.23 -38.83
C SER A 149 23.23 -1.58 -39.06
N THR A 150 22.88 -1.86 -40.31
CA THR A 150 21.52 -2.27 -40.70
C THR A 150 21.08 -3.56 -40.01
N ALA A 151 22.02 -4.48 -39.74
CA ALA A 151 21.73 -5.72 -39.01
C ALA A 151 21.34 -5.44 -37.55
N VAL A 152 22.13 -4.62 -36.85
CA VAL A 152 21.85 -4.21 -35.46
C VAL A 152 20.56 -3.38 -35.37
N ARG A 153 20.32 -2.51 -36.35
CA ARG A 153 19.07 -1.75 -36.49
C ARG A 153 17.86 -2.69 -36.61
N ARG A 154 17.93 -3.73 -37.42
CA ARG A 154 16.85 -4.73 -37.57
C ARG A 154 16.59 -5.50 -36.27
N VAL A 155 17.65 -5.89 -35.56
CA VAL A 155 17.54 -6.61 -34.28
C VAL A 155 16.86 -5.73 -33.21
N TYR A 156 17.39 -4.53 -32.96
CA TYR A 156 16.77 -3.63 -31.97
C TYR A 156 15.37 -3.16 -32.40
N GLY A 157 15.13 -2.96 -33.70
CA GLY A 157 13.79 -2.66 -34.21
C GLY A 157 12.79 -3.79 -33.96
N GLY A 158 13.21 -5.05 -34.17
CA GLY A 158 12.41 -6.23 -33.84
C GLY A 158 12.13 -6.36 -32.34
N LEU A 159 13.14 -6.16 -31.50
CA LEU A 159 12.98 -6.16 -30.05
C LEU A 159 12.06 -5.02 -29.58
N PHE A 160 12.20 -3.82 -30.15
CA PHE A 160 11.30 -2.70 -29.90
C PHE A 160 9.85 -3.07 -30.24
N GLY A 161 9.60 -3.61 -31.43
CA GLY A 161 8.26 -4.05 -31.81
C GLY A 161 7.71 -5.12 -30.87
N ALA A 162 8.51 -6.14 -30.52
CA ALA A 162 8.13 -7.21 -29.59
C ALA A 162 7.88 -6.71 -28.15
N SER A 163 8.54 -5.62 -27.75
CA SER A 163 8.40 -5.05 -26.40
C SER A 163 7.02 -4.45 -26.12
N PHE A 164 6.20 -4.16 -27.14
CA PHE A 164 4.81 -3.72 -26.94
C PHE A 164 3.94 -4.81 -26.31
N LEU A 165 4.13 -6.08 -26.70
CA LEU A 165 3.44 -7.19 -26.05
C LEU A 165 3.85 -7.29 -24.59
N PHE A 166 5.14 -7.22 -24.30
CA PHE A 166 5.64 -7.17 -22.92
C PHE A 166 5.03 -5.99 -22.16
N ALA A 167 5.01 -4.79 -22.74
CA ALA A 167 4.46 -3.60 -22.10
C ALA A 167 2.99 -3.79 -21.72
N PHE A 168 2.20 -4.40 -22.61
CA PHE A 168 0.81 -4.72 -22.36
C PHE A 168 0.64 -5.75 -21.23
N VAL A 169 1.38 -6.86 -21.24
CA VAL A 169 1.23 -7.89 -20.17
C VAL A 169 1.87 -7.47 -18.84
N ALA A 170 2.88 -6.59 -18.86
CA ALA A 170 3.62 -6.15 -17.67
C ALA A 170 3.06 -4.87 -17.02
N GLY A 171 2.18 -4.13 -17.70
CA GLY A 171 1.53 -2.98 -17.07
C GLY A 171 0.23 -2.50 -17.69
N GLY A 172 -0.33 -3.24 -18.65
CA GLY A 172 -1.62 -2.93 -19.27
C GLY A 172 -1.56 -1.78 -20.26
N LEU A 173 -2.69 -1.09 -20.43
CA LEU A 173 -2.82 0.03 -21.37
C LEU A 173 -2.10 1.30 -20.93
N TYR A 174 -1.89 1.49 -19.62
CA TYR A 174 -1.24 2.68 -19.07
C TYR A 174 0.18 2.93 -19.62
N PRO A 175 1.16 2.02 -19.47
CA PRO A 175 2.50 2.22 -20.02
C PRO A 175 2.48 2.24 -21.54
N LEU A 176 1.61 1.47 -22.19
CA LEU A 176 1.45 1.48 -23.64
C LEU A 176 1.05 2.86 -24.17
N PHE A 177 0.09 3.51 -23.51
CA PHE A 177 -0.35 4.85 -23.82
C PHE A 177 0.79 5.86 -23.68
N VAL A 178 1.54 5.81 -22.58
CA VAL A 178 2.69 6.70 -22.37
C VAL A 178 3.78 6.47 -23.44
N VAL A 179 4.06 5.22 -23.81
CA VAL A 179 5.03 4.88 -24.87
C VAL A 179 4.59 5.46 -26.22
N VAL A 180 3.35 5.19 -26.64
CA VAL A 180 2.82 5.64 -27.92
C VAL A 180 2.76 7.16 -27.99
N LEU A 181 2.26 7.80 -26.92
CA LEU A 181 2.14 9.26 -26.86
C LEU A 181 3.52 9.93 -26.86
N THR A 182 4.50 9.37 -26.15
CA THR A 182 5.90 9.86 -26.16
C THR A 182 6.47 9.82 -27.56
N LEU A 183 6.35 8.68 -28.25
CA LEU A 183 6.82 8.54 -29.63
C LEU A 183 6.10 9.48 -30.58
N MET A 184 4.78 9.59 -30.48
CA MET A 184 3.97 10.47 -31.31
C MET A 184 4.40 11.94 -31.16
N VAL A 185 4.48 12.44 -29.92
CA VAL A 185 4.88 13.82 -29.63
C VAL A 185 6.33 14.06 -30.07
N PHE A 186 7.24 13.11 -29.82
CA PHE A 186 8.64 13.23 -30.25
C PHE A 186 8.79 13.32 -31.77
N LEU A 187 8.07 12.49 -32.52
CA LEU A 187 8.10 12.50 -33.98
C LEU A 187 7.49 13.79 -34.56
N LEU A 188 6.36 14.23 -34.01
CA LEU A 188 5.73 15.50 -34.37
C LEU A 188 6.62 16.70 -34.06
N TRP A 189 7.38 16.63 -32.96
CA TRP A 189 8.34 17.65 -32.55
C TRP A 189 9.54 17.72 -33.49
N LYS A 190 10.12 16.57 -33.88
CA LYS A 190 11.33 16.53 -34.71
C LYS A 190 11.08 16.86 -36.17
N ARG A 191 9.94 16.45 -36.75
CA ARG A 191 9.61 16.64 -38.19
C ARG A 191 10.71 16.20 -39.17
N ASP A 192 11.62 15.32 -38.74
CA ASP A 192 12.78 14.90 -39.53
C ASP A 192 12.45 13.62 -40.32
N LYS A 193 12.68 13.67 -41.64
CA LYS A 193 12.47 12.55 -42.56
C LYS A 193 13.36 11.35 -42.25
N ALA A 194 14.55 11.53 -41.68
CA ALA A 194 15.45 10.44 -41.30
C ALA A 194 14.92 9.66 -40.08
N VAL A 195 14.40 10.38 -39.09
CA VAL A 195 13.75 9.80 -37.89
C VAL A 195 12.45 9.09 -38.28
N LEU A 196 11.68 9.68 -39.20
CA LEU A 196 10.49 9.07 -39.80
C LEU A 196 10.81 7.85 -40.68
N ALA A 197 11.93 7.85 -41.41
CA ALA A 197 12.40 6.70 -42.18
C ALA A 197 12.88 5.55 -41.29
N GLY A 198 13.35 5.84 -40.07
CA GLY A 198 13.61 4.85 -39.03
C GLY A 198 12.37 4.03 -38.62
N PHE A 199 11.18 4.58 -38.82
CA PHE A 199 9.89 3.89 -38.63
C PHE A 199 9.63 2.83 -39.72
N ALA A 200 10.29 2.91 -40.88
CA ALA A 200 10.17 1.97 -41.99
C ALA A 200 11.23 0.84 -41.90
N ASN A 201 11.47 0.31 -40.71
CA ASN A 201 12.34 -0.86 -40.51
C ASN A 201 11.50 -2.14 -40.55
N ALA A 202 11.81 -3.06 -41.48
CA ALA A 202 11.14 -4.35 -41.60
C ALA A 202 11.13 -5.14 -40.27
N GLY A 203 12.21 -5.07 -39.48
CA GLY A 203 12.26 -5.72 -38.16
C GLY A 203 11.23 -5.15 -37.19
N MET A 204 11.04 -3.83 -37.20
CA MET A 204 10.05 -3.15 -36.37
C MET A 204 8.63 -3.45 -36.80
N ALA A 205 8.34 -3.44 -38.10
CA ALA A 205 7.02 -3.81 -38.62
C ALA A 205 6.64 -5.24 -38.23
N VAL A 206 7.58 -6.19 -38.34
CA VAL A 206 7.40 -7.58 -37.92
C VAL A 206 7.15 -7.66 -36.41
N GLY A 207 7.97 -6.99 -35.60
CA GLY A 207 7.79 -6.98 -34.14
C GLY A 207 6.46 -6.38 -33.70
N ILE A 208 6.03 -5.27 -34.32
CA ILE A 208 4.73 -4.64 -34.05
C ILE A 208 3.58 -5.56 -34.47
N ALA A 209 3.67 -6.22 -35.63
CA ALA A 209 2.65 -7.17 -36.07
C ALA A 209 2.52 -8.36 -35.10
N ILE A 210 3.65 -8.91 -34.65
CA ILE A 210 3.69 -9.98 -33.64
C ILE A 210 3.06 -9.48 -32.34
N SER A 211 3.41 -8.29 -31.88
CA SER A 211 2.83 -7.72 -30.66
C SER A 211 1.35 -7.43 -30.79
N ALA A 212 0.89 -6.90 -31.92
CA ALA A 212 -0.52 -6.65 -32.17
C ALA A 212 -1.32 -7.96 -32.15
N PHE A 213 -0.82 -9.01 -32.81
CA PHE A 213 -1.42 -10.34 -32.77
C PHE A 213 -1.41 -10.94 -31.36
N GLY A 214 -0.30 -10.79 -30.63
CA GLY A 214 -0.17 -11.23 -29.25
C GLY A 214 -1.13 -10.51 -28.31
N ILE A 215 -1.20 -9.18 -28.38
CA ILE A 215 -2.11 -8.33 -27.59
C ILE A 215 -3.55 -8.69 -27.91
N TYR A 216 -3.89 -8.82 -29.20
CA TYR A 216 -5.21 -9.30 -29.62
C TYR A 216 -5.50 -10.69 -29.05
N GLY A 217 -4.53 -11.60 -29.07
CA GLY A 217 -4.61 -12.91 -28.43
C GLY A 217 -4.95 -12.80 -26.94
N VAL A 218 -4.14 -12.09 -26.15
CA VAL A 218 -4.38 -11.89 -24.71
C VAL A 218 -5.73 -11.23 -24.45
N PHE A 219 -6.05 -10.17 -25.18
CA PHE A 219 -7.30 -9.44 -25.05
C PHE A 219 -8.52 -10.30 -25.40
N SER A 220 -8.42 -11.12 -26.46
CA SER A 220 -9.48 -12.07 -26.84
C SER A 220 -9.70 -13.12 -25.76
N GLN A 221 -8.63 -13.61 -25.11
CA GLN A 221 -8.78 -14.52 -23.98
C GLN A 221 -9.42 -13.78 -22.80
N TYR A 222 -9.00 -12.55 -22.50
CA TYR A 222 -9.58 -11.74 -21.43
C TYR A 222 -11.09 -11.52 -21.66
N GLN A 223 -11.50 -11.07 -22.84
CA GLN A 223 -12.91 -10.92 -23.21
C GLN A 223 -13.68 -12.23 -23.13
N LYS A 224 -13.07 -13.33 -23.58
CA LYS A 224 -13.67 -14.66 -23.51
C LYS A 224 -13.89 -15.10 -22.06
N TYR A 225 -12.91 -14.92 -21.18
CA TYR A 225 -12.93 -15.52 -19.84
C TYR A 225 -13.52 -14.64 -18.75
N VAL A 226 -13.47 -13.31 -18.88
CA VAL A 226 -14.02 -12.36 -17.89
C VAL A 226 -15.46 -12.68 -17.47
N PRO A 227 -16.41 -12.96 -18.38
CA PRO A 227 -17.79 -13.28 -18.00
C PRO A 227 -17.92 -14.55 -17.17
N TYR A 228 -16.95 -15.47 -17.27
CA TYR A 228 -16.96 -16.78 -16.59
C TYR A 228 -16.17 -16.77 -15.29
N ALA A 229 -15.19 -15.86 -15.19
CA ALA A 229 -14.23 -15.80 -14.11
C ALA A 229 -14.93 -15.61 -12.76
N LEU A 230 -15.82 -14.61 -12.65
CA LEU A 230 -16.52 -14.24 -11.40
C LEU A 230 -17.55 -15.26 -10.89
N GLU A 231 -17.89 -16.26 -11.70
CA GLU A 231 -18.93 -17.25 -11.37
C GLU A 231 -18.39 -18.67 -11.26
N ASP A 232 -17.06 -18.82 -11.22
CA ASP A 232 -16.35 -20.11 -11.21
C ASP A 232 -16.83 -21.09 -12.30
N ARG A 233 -17.06 -20.57 -13.52
CA ARG A 233 -17.55 -21.36 -14.65
C ARG A 233 -16.39 -21.86 -15.51
N ILE A 234 -16.50 -23.10 -16.00
CA ILE A 234 -15.54 -23.70 -16.94
C ILE A 234 -16.16 -23.68 -18.34
N PRO A 235 -15.60 -22.96 -19.31
CA PRO A 235 -16.06 -23.05 -20.69
C PRO A 235 -15.64 -24.41 -21.30
N LEU A 236 -16.62 -25.27 -21.64
CA LEU A 236 -16.38 -26.56 -22.30
C LEU A 236 -16.54 -26.46 -23.81
N THR A 237 -15.50 -26.82 -24.55
CA THR A 237 -15.64 -26.99 -25.99
C THR A 237 -16.54 -28.20 -26.30
N PRO A 238 -17.41 -28.16 -27.33
CA PRO A 238 -18.27 -29.29 -27.71
C PRO A 238 -17.50 -30.60 -27.89
N LYS A 239 -16.27 -30.51 -28.41
CA LYS A 239 -15.36 -31.65 -28.59
C LYS A 239 -14.98 -32.32 -27.26
N ARG A 240 -14.78 -31.54 -26.19
CA ARG A 240 -14.41 -32.05 -24.86
C ARG A 240 -15.61 -32.72 -24.16
N VAL A 241 -16.81 -32.17 -24.33
CA VAL A 241 -18.07 -32.78 -23.88
C VAL A 241 -18.29 -34.14 -24.52
N VAL A 242 -18.02 -34.28 -25.82
CA VAL A 242 -18.25 -35.54 -26.54
C VAL A 242 -17.13 -36.57 -26.31
N SER A 243 -15.87 -36.14 -26.20
CA SER A 243 -14.72 -37.06 -26.13
C SER A 243 -14.30 -37.48 -24.73
N GLU A 244 -14.46 -36.63 -23.70
CA GLU A 244 -14.08 -36.95 -22.31
C GLU A 244 -15.27 -37.41 -21.47
N LEU A 245 -16.48 -36.91 -21.76
CA LEU A 245 -17.70 -37.17 -21.01
C LEU A 245 -18.67 -37.99 -21.86
N SER A 246 -18.44 -39.31 -21.98
CA SER A 246 -19.33 -40.19 -22.76
C SER A 246 -20.80 -39.90 -22.45
N ILE A 247 -21.56 -39.43 -23.44
CA ILE A 247 -22.98 -39.02 -23.33
C ILE A 247 -23.86 -40.07 -22.65
N ASP A 248 -23.48 -41.34 -22.77
CA ASP A 248 -24.16 -42.47 -22.15
C ASP A 248 -24.24 -42.38 -20.62
N ARG A 249 -23.33 -41.61 -19.99
CA ARG A 249 -23.26 -41.43 -18.53
C ARG A 249 -23.93 -40.15 -18.03
N VAL A 250 -24.60 -39.38 -18.89
CA VAL A 250 -25.42 -38.24 -18.46
C VAL A 250 -26.77 -38.77 -17.98
N GLU A 251 -27.19 -38.41 -16.77
CA GLU A 251 -28.40 -38.96 -16.12
C GLU A 251 -29.68 -38.24 -16.54
N SER A 252 -29.63 -36.91 -16.72
CA SER A 252 -30.73 -36.11 -17.27
C SER A 252 -30.23 -34.88 -18.01
N LEU A 253 -31.04 -34.37 -18.94
CA LEU A 253 -30.75 -33.19 -19.76
C LEU A 253 -32.02 -32.34 -19.92
N GLY A 254 -31.95 -31.03 -19.72
CA GLY A 254 -33.10 -30.11 -19.82
C GLY A 254 -32.70 -28.68 -20.18
N LEU A 255 -33.63 -27.91 -20.76
CA LEU A 255 -33.41 -26.51 -21.13
C LEU A 255 -33.94 -25.56 -20.04
N ARG A 256 -33.16 -24.57 -19.61
CA ARG A 256 -33.58 -23.56 -18.62
C ARG A 256 -32.99 -22.20 -18.96
N ASP A 257 -33.83 -21.18 -19.11
CA ASP A 257 -33.43 -19.79 -19.44
C ASP A 257 -32.49 -19.67 -20.67
N GLY A 258 -32.71 -20.49 -21.71
CA GLY A 258 -31.88 -20.52 -22.93
C GLY A 258 -30.58 -21.32 -22.82
N VAL A 259 -30.40 -22.07 -21.73
CA VAL A 259 -29.17 -22.80 -21.41
C VAL A 259 -29.48 -24.29 -21.24
N LEU A 260 -28.67 -25.16 -21.86
CA LEU A 260 -28.79 -26.61 -21.76
C LEU A 260 -28.15 -27.09 -20.44
N VAL A 261 -28.89 -27.77 -19.58
CA VAL A 261 -28.43 -28.25 -18.27
C VAL A 261 -28.47 -29.76 -18.24
N GLY A 262 -27.38 -30.42 -17.85
CA GLY A 262 -27.34 -31.86 -17.63
C GLY A 262 -26.83 -32.26 -16.25
N THR A 263 -27.02 -33.52 -15.86
CA THR A 263 -26.64 -34.08 -14.55
C THR A 263 -25.86 -35.38 -14.73
N PHE A 264 -24.91 -35.68 -13.84
CA PHE A 264 -24.15 -36.93 -13.83
C PHE A 264 -24.54 -37.81 -12.63
N PRO A 265 -24.46 -39.14 -12.75
CA PRO A 265 -24.65 -40.06 -11.63
C PRO A 265 -23.53 -39.90 -10.59
N GLU A 266 -23.84 -40.21 -9.31
CA GLU A 266 -22.97 -39.95 -8.14
C GLU A 266 -21.55 -40.53 -8.27
N ASP A 267 -21.40 -41.66 -8.93
CA ASP A 267 -20.12 -42.36 -9.12
C ASP A 267 -19.14 -41.65 -10.06
N MET A 268 -19.60 -40.65 -10.82
CA MET A 268 -18.80 -39.86 -11.76
C MET A 268 -18.37 -38.50 -11.19
N TRP A 269 -18.87 -38.09 -10.01
CA TRP A 269 -18.64 -36.75 -9.49
C TRP A 269 -17.17 -36.48 -9.14
N GLU A 270 -16.46 -37.46 -8.57
CA GLU A 270 -15.02 -37.34 -8.26
C GLU A 270 -14.14 -37.28 -9.51
N VAL A 271 -14.58 -37.87 -10.63
CA VAL A 271 -13.83 -37.91 -11.89
C VAL A 271 -14.04 -36.62 -12.70
N VAL A 272 -15.24 -36.05 -12.66
CA VAL A 272 -15.65 -34.88 -13.45
C VAL A 272 -15.53 -33.57 -12.67
N GLY A 273 -15.50 -33.64 -11.33
CA GLY A 273 -15.42 -32.48 -10.44
C GLY A 273 -16.71 -31.67 -10.32
N ALA A 274 -17.86 -32.20 -10.77
CA ALA A 274 -19.16 -31.52 -10.71
C ALA A 274 -20.36 -32.50 -10.76
N GLU A 275 -21.42 -32.20 -10.00
CA GLU A 275 -22.72 -32.91 -10.02
C GLU A 275 -23.50 -32.65 -11.33
N ARG A 276 -23.35 -31.44 -11.89
CA ARG A 276 -24.15 -30.94 -13.03
C ARG A 276 -23.27 -30.26 -14.04
N PHE A 277 -23.81 -30.09 -15.24
CA PHE A 277 -23.22 -29.25 -16.27
C PHE A 277 -24.22 -28.29 -16.92
N VAL A 278 -23.73 -27.17 -17.44
CA VAL A 278 -24.56 -26.04 -17.91
C VAL A 278 -24.02 -25.47 -19.22
N LEU A 279 -24.40 -26.09 -20.35
CA LEU A 279 -24.18 -25.62 -21.72
C LEU A 279 -24.89 -24.29 -21.99
N SER A 280 -24.22 -23.18 -21.66
CA SER A 280 -24.66 -21.85 -22.10
C SER A 280 -24.41 -21.73 -23.60
N ILE A 281 -25.51 -21.78 -24.34
CA ILE A 281 -25.55 -21.53 -25.77
C ILE A 281 -26.15 -20.14 -25.89
N ASP A 282 -25.38 -19.17 -26.38
CA ASP A 282 -25.87 -17.80 -26.53
C ASP A 282 -27.14 -17.79 -27.41
N ASN A 283 -28.20 -17.11 -26.95
CA ASN A 283 -29.51 -17.09 -27.57
C ASN A 283 -29.48 -16.50 -29.00
N GLN A 284 -28.42 -15.79 -29.37
CA GLN A 284 -28.21 -15.27 -30.73
C GLN A 284 -27.58 -16.28 -31.71
N THR A 285 -27.05 -17.44 -31.25
CA THR A 285 -26.24 -18.36 -32.07
C THR A 285 -26.52 -19.86 -31.85
N LEU A 286 -27.71 -20.20 -31.33
CA LEU A 286 -28.11 -21.59 -31.04
C LEU A 286 -27.98 -22.52 -32.27
N GLY A 287 -28.41 -22.04 -33.44
CA GLY A 287 -28.34 -22.78 -34.69
C GLY A 287 -26.90 -23.00 -35.20
N THR A 288 -26.07 -21.96 -35.20
CA THR A 288 -24.70 -22.00 -35.72
C THR A 288 -23.75 -22.84 -34.86
N SER A 289 -23.99 -22.93 -33.55
CA SER A 289 -23.17 -23.70 -32.61
C SER A 289 -23.39 -25.21 -32.74
N LEU A 290 -24.65 -25.64 -32.88
CA LEU A 290 -25.02 -27.04 -33.09
C LEU A 290 -24.64 -27.51 -34.51
N TRP A 291 -24.77 -26.65 -35.52
CA TRP A 291 -24.34 -26.91 -36.90
C TRP A 291 -22.83 -27.11 -37.04
N ARG A 292 -22.01 -26.34 -36.32
CA ARG A 292 -20.55 -26.48 -36.32
C ARG A 292 -20.07 -27.74 -35.61
N ALA A 293 -20.70 -28.10 -34.50
CA ALA A 293 -20.43 -29.38 -33.85
C ALA A 293 -20.78 -30.55 -34.78
N TRP A 294 -21.86 -30.43 -35.55
CA TRP A 294 -22.25 -31.42 -36.56
C TRP A 294 -21.29 -31.45 -37.76
N LEU A 295 -20.79 -30.32 -38.25
CA LEU A 295 -19.76 -30.27 -39.31
C LEU A 295 -18.40 -30.84 -38.85
N ALA A 296 -18.06 -30.69 -37.56
CA ALA A 296 -16.81 -31.19 -37.00
C ALA A 296 -16.81 -32.71 -36.79
N ASP A 297 -17.94 -33.28 -36.37
CA ASP A 297 -18.14 -34.73 -36.26
C ASP A 297 -19.64 -35.11 -36.41
N PRO A 298 -20.12 -35.28 -37.66
CA PRO A 298 -21.54 -35.49 -37.94
C PRO A 298 -22.05 -36.78 -37.32
N ALA A 299 -21.20 -37.80 -37.24
CA ALA A 299 -21.54 -39.11 -36.71
C ALA A 299 -21.78 -39.04 -35.20
N GLU A 300 -20.92 -38.34 -34.45
CA GLU A 300 -21.07 -38.18 -33.00
C GLU A 300 -22.23 -37.27 -32.61
N MET A 301 -22.46 -36.17 -33.34
CA MET A 301 -23.63 -35.33 -33.09
C MET A 301 -24.95 -36.05 -33.41
N THR A 302 -24.97 -36.88 -34.45
CA THR A 302 -26.13 -37.71 -34.76
C THR A 302 -26.37 -38.75 -33.67
N LYS A 303 -25.31 -39.33 -33.07
CA LYS A 303 -25.43 -40.19 -31.89
C LYS A 303 -25.96 -39.44 -30.67
N LEU A 304 -25.48 -38.22 -30.40
CA LEU A 304 -25.98 -37.36 -29.31
C LEU A 304 -27.49 -37.11 -29.46
N PHE A 305 -27.93 -36.61 -30.62
CA PHE A 305 -29.35 -36.32 -30.86
C PHE A 305 -30.22 -37.57 -30.84
N LYS A 306 -29.72 -38.70 -31.37
CA LYS A 306 -30.41 -39.98 -31.29
C LYS A 306 -30.52 -40.49 -29.85
N ALA A 307 -29.45 -40.42 -29.06
CA ALA A 307 -29.45 -40.80 -27.65
C ALA A 307 -30.38 -39.91 -26.81
N MET A 308 -30.46 -38.61 -27.11
CA MET A 308 -31.41 -37.68 -26.49
C MET A 308 -32.87 -38.01 -26.83
N GLY A 309 -33.13 -38.40 -28.09
CA GLY A 309 -34.43 -38.88 -28.55
C GLY A 309 -34.84 -40.21 -27.89
N ASP A 310 -33.93 -41.19 -27.87
CA ASP A 310 -34.15 -42.53 -27.30
C ASP A 310 -34.41 -42.49 -25.78
N ARG A 311 -33.88 -41.48 -25.07
CA ARG A 311 -34.11 -41.26 -23.63
C ARG A 311 -35.33 -40.36 -23.31
N GLY A 312 -36.08 -39.94 -24.34
CA GLY A 312 -37.31 -39.16 -24.17
C GLY A 312 -37.10 -37.72 -23.68
N TRP A 313 -35.88 -37.20 -23.84
CA TRP A 313 -35.49 -35.83 -23.45
C TRP A 313 -35.88 -34.78 -24.49
N LEU A 314 -36.35 -35.23 -25.66
CA LEU A 314 -36.96 -34.40 -26.69
C LEU A 314 -38.50 -34.46 -26.60
N GLY A 315 -39.16 -33.35 -26.91
CA GLY A 315 -40.60 -33.26 -27.16
C GLY A 315 -40.97 -33.80 -28.55
N GLU A 316 -42.27 -33.89 -28.84
CA GLU A 316 -42.78 -34.42 -30.12
C GLU A 316 -42.35 -33.60 -31.35
N ASP A 317 -41.88 -32.37 -31.14
CA ASP A 317 -41.34 -31.44 -32.14
C ASP A 317 -39.80 -31.53 -32.32
N GLY A 318 -39.16 -32.50 -31.65
CA GLY A 318 -37.71 -32.71 -31.71
C GLY A 318 -36.89 -31.70 -30.88
N GLN A 319 -37.55 -30.86 -30.07
CA GLN A 319 -36.92 -29.88 -29.16
C GLN A 319 -36.65 -30.49 -27.78
N PRO A 320 -35.59 -30.07 -27.06
CA PRO A 320 -35.42 -30.48 -25.65
C PRO A 320 -36.62 -30.06 -24.79
N LYS A 321 -37.11 -30.95 -23.92
CA LYS A 321 -38.24 -30.64 -23.01
C LYS A 321 -37.87 -29.51 -22.04
N GLU A 322 -38.66 -28.43 -22.02
CA GLU A 322 -38.54 -27.33 -21.05
C GLU A 322 -39.22 -27.70 -19.72
N PHE A 323 -38.54 -27.48 -18.59
CA PHE A 323 -39.16 -27.60 -17.26
C PHE A 323 -39.68 -26.23 -16.78
N GLY A 324 -40.95 -25.96 -17.10
CA GLY A 324 -41.86 -25.05 -16.37
C GLY A 324 -41.46 -23.57 -16.22
N LEU A 325 -41.94 -22.70 -17.14
CA LEU A 325 -42.14 -21.26 -16.94
C LEU A 325 -43.43 -20.76 -17.65
N PRO A 326 -44.05 -19.65 -17.19
CA PRO A 326 -45.36 -19.18 -17.65
C PRO A 326 -45.34 -18.47 -19.03
N PRO A 327 -46.50 -18.35 -19.71
CA PRO A 327 -46.59 -18.15 -21.15
C PRO A 327 -46.61 -16.68 -21.59
N SER A 328 -45.49 -15.95 -21.50
CA SER A 328 -45.44 -14.57 -22.04
C SER A 328 -44.29 -14.19 -22.96
N ASP A 329 -43.32 -15.06 -23.27
CA ASP A 329 -42.24 -14.74 -24.25
C ASP A 329 -42.02 -15.83 -25.31
N ARG A 330 -43.09 -16.39 -25.88
CA ARG A 330 -43.02 -17.44 -26.93
C ARG A 330 -42.74 -16.94 -28.35
N GLY A 331 -42.34 -15.68 -28.55
CA GLY A 331 -42.28 -15.05 -29.87
C GLY A 331 -40.98 -15.25 -30.66
N ALA A 332 -39.82 -15.31 -29.99
CA ALA A 332 -38.51 -15.24 -30.68
C ALA A 332 -37.80 -16.61 -30.83
N THR A 333 -37.98 -17.54 -29.89
CA THR A 333 -37.27 -18.84 -29.88
C THR A 333 -37.86 -19.84 -30.88
N LYS A 334 -39.18 -19.77 -31.12
CA LYS A 334 -39.90 -20.70 -32.01
C LYS A 334 -39.56 -20.50 -33.49
N ALA A 335 -39.32 -19.26 -33.92
CA ALA A 335 -39.01 -18.93 -35.31
C ALA A 335 -37.59 -19.38 -35.71
N THR A 336 -36.62 -19.29 -34.80
CA THR A 336 -35.20 -19.51 -35.08
C THR A 336 -34.85 -21.00 -35.23
N LEU A 337 -35.53 -21.89 -34.49
CA LEU A 337 -35.35 -23.35 -34.64
C LEU A 337 -36.14 -23.93 -35.82
N GLN A 338 -37.27 -23.32 -36.18
CA GLN A 338 -38.04 -23.69 -37.37
C GLN A 338 -37.33 -23.28 -38.67
N PHE A 339 -36.52 -22.22 -38.64
CA PHE A 339 -35.63 -21.80 -39.73
C PHE A 339 -34.53 -22.85 -40.00
N PHE A 340 -33.97 -23.46 -38.94
CA PHE A 340 -32.87 -24.43 -39.04
C PHE A 340 -33.26 -25.79 -39.65
N LEU A 341 -34.53 -26.19 -39.55
CA LEU A 341 -35.02 -27.43 -40.16
C LEU A 341 -35.37 -27.26 -41.65
N ASN A 342 -35.55 -26.03 -42.13
CA ASN A 342 -35.93 -25.74 -43.52
C ASN A 342 -34.73 -25.36 -44.44
N ASP A 343 -33.64 -24.82 -43.89
CA ASP A 343 -32.51 -24.26 -44.66
C ASP A 343 -31.35 -25.23 -44.94
N LEU A 344 -31.61 -26.54 -44.97
CA LEU A 344 -30.66 -27.62 -45.30
C LEU A 344 -30.04 -27.56 -46.73
N TYR A 345 -30.15 -26.47 -47.51
CA TYR A 345 -29.86 -26.46 -48.95
C TYR A 345 -29.05 -25.30 -49.59
N ASP A 346 -28.50 -24.31 -48.89
CA ASP A 346 -27.56 -23.35 -49.52
C ASP A 346 -26.31 -23.06 -48.66
N PRO A 347 -25.11 -23.51 -49.09
CA PRO A 347 -23.87 -23.44 -48.28
C PRO A 347 -23.00 -22.19 -48.51
N SER A 348 -23.49 -21.13 -49.17
CA SER A 348 -22.62 -20.05 -49.65
C SER A 348 -22.39 -18.85 -48.71
N GLN A 349 -22.86 -18.88 -47.46
CA GLN A 349 -22.74 -17.74 -46.55
C GLN A 349 -22.20 -18.18 -45.18
N LEU A 350 -21.17 -17.46 -44.72
CA LEU A 350 -20.76 -17.23 -43.32
C LEU A 350 -19.52 -17.97 -42.79
N SER A 351 -18.48 -17.16 -42.63
CA SER A 351 -17.29 -17.39 -41.80
C SER A 351 -17.49 -16.72 -40.42
N ALA A 352 -16.91 -17.34 -39.37
CA ALA A 352 -16.63 -16.84 -37.99
C ALA A 352 -17.40 -17.44 -36.78
N LEU A 353 -16.71 -18.32 -35.99
CA LEU A 353 -16.54 -18.45 -34.50
C LEU A 353 -17.74 -18.46 -33.50
N ASP A 354 -17.73 -19.02 -32.27
CA ASP A 354 -17.23 -20.30 -31.66
C ASP A 354 -17.65 -20.42 -30.15
N THR A 355 -17.94 -21.66 -29.66
CA THR A 355 -17.92 -22.24 -28.26
C THR A 355 -19.10 -22.14 -27.23
N VAL A 356 -19.17 -23.13 -26.30
CA VAL A 356 -20.25 -23.43 -25.30
C VAL A 356 -19.64 -23.57 -23.86
N THR A 357 -20.44 -23.53 -22.76
CA THR A 357 -19.94 -23.39 -21.34
C THR A 357 -20.44 -24.49 -20.37
N VAL A 358 -19.95 -24.65 -19.13
CA VAL A 358 -20.47 -25.53 -18.04
C VAL A 358 -20.22 -24.93 -16.62
N ARG A 359 -21.13 -25.15 -15.64
CA ARG A 359 -21.01 -24.77 -14.21
C ARG A 359 -20.71 -26.00 -13.33
N SER A 360 -19.93 -25.84 -12.26
CA SER A 360 -19.85 -26.79 -11.14
C SER A 360 -20.69 -26.29 -9.93
N SER A 361 -21.15 -27.20 -9.08
CA SER A 361 -21.70 -26.87 -7.76
C SER A 361 -21.16 -27.88 -6.75
N VAL A 362 -20.31 -27.43 -5.83
CA VAL A 362 -19.94 -28.18 -4.62
C VAL A 362 -20.82 -27.65 -3.48
N GLY A 363 -21.66 -28.52 -2.92
CA GLY A 363 -22.76 -28.12 -2.04
C GLY A 363 -22.34 -27.69 -0.64
N VAL A 364 -23.01 -26.66 -0.12
CA VAL A 364 -23.68 -26.65 1.20
C VAL A 364 -24.89 -25.69 1.10
N THR A 365 -26.11 -26.18 1.33
CA THR A 365 -27.32 -25.38 1.62
C THR A 365 -27.89 -25.83 2.99
N PRO A 366 -28.79 -25.09 3.69
CA PRO A 366 -29.53 -23.88 3.29
C PRO A 366 -29.56 -22.73 4.34
N ASN A 367 -29.75 -21.48 3.89
CA ASN A 367 -30.94 -20.68 4.22
C ASN A 367 -31.08 -19.42 3.32
N LEU A 368 -32.34 -19.08 3.06
CA LEU A 368 -32.88 -18.30 1.94
C LEU A 368 -32.40 -16.85 1.79
N GLY A 369 -32.33 -16.39 0.53
CA GLY A 369 -32.50 -14.99 0.14
C GLY A 369 -31.66 -14.54 -1.05
N ILE A 370 -32.07 -14.85 -2.29
CA ILE A 370 -31.45 -14.30 -3.51
C ILE A 370 -32.33 -13.15 -4.04
N VAL A 371 -31.84 -11.92 -3.92
CA VAL A 371 -32.30 -10.78 -4.74
C VAL A 371 -31.48 -10.80 -6.03
N ARG A 372 -32.16 -10.90 -7.17
CA ARG A 372 -31.57 -10.69 -8.50
C ARG A 372 -31.11 -9.24 -8.63
N THR A 373 -29.82 -8.99 -8.76
CA THR A 373 -29.31 -7.74 -9.34
C THR A 373 -29.08 -7.95 -10.83
N LYS A 374 -29.67 -7.07 -11.66
CA LYS A 374 -29.30 -6.96 -13.08
C LYS A 374 -27.83 -6.53 -13.17
N PRO A 375 -27.08 -7.01 -14.18
CA PRO A 375 -25.65 -6.75 -14.30
C PRO A 375 -25.41 -5.34 -14.87
N GLU A 376 -25.62 -4.29 -14.08
CA GLU A 376 -25.19 -2.93 -14.46
C GLU A 376 -23.65 -2.78 -14.43
N SER A 377 -22.93 -3.72 -13.81
CA SER A 377 -21.47 -3.68 -13.67
C SER A 377 -20.67 -4.21 -14.88
N LEU A 378 -21.25 -5.07 -15.73
CA LEU A 378 -20.54 -5.67 -16.86
C LEU A 378 -20.44 -4.71 -18.05
N ASP A 379 -21.53 -3.98 -18.34
CA ASP A 379 -21.57 -2.99 -19.41
C ASP A 379 -20.66 -1.79 -19.10
N ALA A 380 -20.64 -1.32 -17.85
CA ALA A 380 -19.71 -0.28 -17.41
C ALA A 380 -18.23 -0.72 -17.46
N PHE A 381 -17.96 -2.00 -17.20
CA PHE A 381 -16.63 -2.59 -17.29
C PHE A 381 -16.15 -2.73 -18.75
N LEU A 382 -17.01 -3.20 -19.66
CA LEU A 382 -16.72 -3.32 -21.09
C LEU A 382 -16.60 -1.95 -21.78
N LEU A 383 -17.39 -0.94 -21.37
CA LEU A 383 -17.28 0.44 -21.84
C LEU A 383 -15.95 1.12 -21.44
N ARG A 384 -15.46 0.87 -20.22
CA ARG A 384 -14.15 1.38 -19.76
C ARG A 384 -12.96 0.80 -20.54
N ILE A 385 -13.12 -0.41 -21.08
CA ILE A 385 -12.07 -1.11 -21.83
C ILE A 385 -12.11 -0.77 -23.33
N SER A 386 -13.28 -0.42 -23.88
CA SER A 386 -13.50 -0.32 -25.33
C SER A 386 -13.48 1.09 -25.92
N SER A 387 -13.55 2.17 -25.13
CA SER A 387 -13.61 3.54 -25.69
C SER A 387 -12.58 4.50 -25.10
N PRO A 388 -11.51 4.85 -25.85
CA PRO A 388 -10.56 5.89 -25.42
C PRO A 388 -10.91 7.31 -25.88
N LEU A 389 -12.03 7.56 -26.58
CA LEU A 389 -12.15 8.75 -27.45
C LEU A 389 -13.50 9.49 -27.54
N LEU A 390 -14.50 9.25 -26.67
CA LEU A 390 -15.71 10.07 -26.66
C LEU A 390 -15.62 11.20 -25.63
N ALA A 391 -15.37 12.41 -26.15
CA ALA A 391 -15.67 13.67 -25.47
C ALA A 391 -17.20 13.79 -25.21
N PRO A 392 -17.64 14.63 -24.24
CA PRO A 392 -19.02 14.66 -23.79
C PRO A 392 -19.88 15.55 -24.71
N GLU A 393 -20.30 15.02 -25.85
CA GLU A 393 -21.36 15.62 -26.66
C GLU A 393 -22.25 14.46 -27.13
N LEU A 394 -23.36 14.19 -26.42
CA LEU A 394 -24.56 13.45 -26.90
C LEU A 394 -25.53 13.17 -25.73
N VAL A 395 -26.01 14.20 -25.01
CA VAL A 395 -27.28 14.13 -24.25
C VAL A 395 -27.97 15.51 -24.23
N GLU A 396 -28.10 16.15 -25.39
CA GLU A 396 -29.01 17.28 -25.59
C GLU A 396 -29.85 17.01 -26.83
N GLU A 397 -30.90 16.19 -26.69
CA GLU A 397 -32.12 16.25 -27.52
C GLU A 397 -33.08 15.13 -27.08
N LYS A 398 -33.92 15.42 -26.09
CA LYS A 398 -35.28 14.86 -25.93
C LYS A 398 -35.90 15.38 -24.63
N THR A 399 -36.21 16.67 -24.59
CA THR A 399 -37.12 17.24 -23.58
C THR A 399 -37.73 18.52 -24.13
N ALA A 400 -38.55 18.35 -25.16
CA ALA A 400 -39.56 19.34 -25.52
C ALA A 400 -40.81 18.59 -25.99
N GLU A 401 -41.96 19.06 -25.52
CA GLU A 401 -43.31 18.55 -25.81
C GLU A 401 -43.73 17.30 -25.03
N LEU A 402 -44.36 17.52 -23.85
CA LEU A 402 -45.79 17.20 -23.67
C LEU A 402 -46.23 17.58 -22.24
N THR A 403 -46.62 18.84 -22.07
CA THR A 403 -47.58 19.29 -21.06
C THR A 403 -48.99 19.09 -21.58
N LYS A 404 -49.86 18.37 -20.85
CA LYS A 404 -51.30 18.69 -20.62
C LYS A 404 -52.00 17.62 -19.75
N GLU A 405 -52.40 18.03 -18.55
CA GLU A 405 -53.38 17.42 -17.62
C GLU A 405 -54.84 17.78 -18.00
N PRO A 406 -55.92 17.41 -17.23
CA PRO A 406 -56.24 16.19 -16.47
C PRO A 406 -57.71 15.71 -16.71
N GLY A 407 -58.08 14.49 -16.28
CA GLY A 407 -59.47 13.98 -16.42
C GLY A 407 -59.85 12.79 -15.53
N GLN A 408 -60.30 13.12 -14.32
CA GLN A 408 -61.01 12.38 -13.26
C GLN A 408 -61.55 10.95 -13.51
N GLY A 409 -61.14 10.00 -12.63
CA GLY A 409 -61.75 8.67 -12.46
C GLY A 409 -60.97 7.69 -11.54
N ASN A 410 -61.03 7.92 -10.23
CA ASN A 410 -60.50 7.17 -9.05
C ASN A 410 -60.76 5.62 -9.02
N PRO A 411 -60.04 4.75 -8.26
CA PRO A 411 -58.68 4.81 -7.66
C PRO A 411 -57.76 3.60 -8.01
N GLN A 412 -56.48 3.86 -8.34
CA GLN A 412 -55.33 3.17 -7.70
C GLN A 412 -54.11 4.11 -7.79
N ALA A 413 -53.46 4.31 -6.65
CA ALA A 413 -52.66 5.48 -6.31
C ALA A 413 -51.22 5.47 -6.84
N LEU A 414 -50.78 6.61 -7.37
CA LEU A 414 -49.41 7.12 -7.31
C LEU A 414 -49.50 8.55 -6.75
N PRO A 415 -48.79 8.91 -5.66
CA PRO A 415 -48.81 10.27 -5.15
C PRO A 415 -47.64 11.11 -5.72
N GLU A 416 -47.93 12.36 -6.04
CA GLU A 416 -46.98 13.48 -6.01
C GLU A 416 -47.46 14.48 -4.93
N PRO A 417 -46.63 15.44 -4.49
CA PRO A 417 -46.15 15.52 -3.13
C PRO A 417 -46.93 16.51 -2.25
N ALA A 418 -46.81 16.37 -0.93
CA ALA A 418 -47.57 17.15 0.03
C ALA A 418 -47.01 18.58 0.24
N PRO A 419 -47.86 19.60 0.44
CA PRO A 419 -47.43 20.94 0.79
C PRO A 419 -46.97 21.00 2.25
N GLY A 420 -45.74 21.43 2.48
CA GLY A 420 -45.13 21.54 3.82
C GLY A 420 -43.63 21.22 3.87
N VAL A 421 -43.05 20.68 2.79
CA VAL A 421 -41.61 20.41 2.71
C VAL A 421 -40.87 21.71 2.36
N LYS A 422 -40.20 22.29 3.36
CA LYS A 422 -39.22 23.36 3.13
C LYS A 422 -38.02 22.78 2.40
N VAL A 423 -37.90 23.07 1.12
CA VAL A 423 -36.63 22.97 0.41
C VAL A 423 -35.70 24.05 1.00
N VAL A 424 -34.65 23.62 1.67
CA VAL A 424 -33.55 24.49 2.12
C VAL A 424 -32.33 24.11 1.28
N GLU A 425 -31.94 25.02 0.39
CA GLU A 425 -30.65 24.98 -0.31
C GLU A 425 -29.53 25.13 0.73
N LEU A 426 -28.84 23.99 0.93
CA LEU A 426 -27.55 23.72 1.58
C LEU A 426 -27.16 24.52 2.82
N GLU A 427 -26.91 23.81 3.92
CA GLU A 427 -25.77 24.02 4.84
C GLU A 427 -25.69 22.73 5.74
N GLN A 428 -24.74 22.48 6.62
CA GLN A 428 -24.69 23.24 7.86
C GLN A 428 -26.09 23.71 8.32
N VAL A 429 -26.31 23.66 9.62
CA VAL A 429 -27.54 23.08 10.15
C VAL A 429 -27.69 21.58 9.78
N GLY A 430 -26.69 20.70 9.79
CA GLY A 430 -25.55 20.54 10.70
C GLY A 430 -24.97 19.11 10.60
N THR A 431 -23.74 18.92 11.06
CA THR A 431 -22.87 17.73 10.92
C THR A 431 -23.33 16.49 11.69
N VAL A 432 -23.26 15.30 11.06
CA VAL A 432 -23.28 13.99 11.73
C VAL A 432 -22.03 13.86 12.61
N ARG A 433 -22.17 13.85 13.93
CA ARG A 433 -21.08 13.60 14.88
C ARG A 433 -20.67 12.12 14.85
N ASN A 434 -19.42 11.82 15.18
CA ASN A 434 -18.98 10.44 15.38
C ASN A 434 -19.75 9.84 16.56
N GLY A 435 -20.47 8.73 16.33
CA GLY A 435 -21.41 8.13 17.30
C GLY A 435 -22.85 8.66 17.24
N GLN A 436 -23.18 9.53 16.26
CA GLN A 436 -24.54 9.98 16.03
C GLN A 436 -25.27 9.00 15.12
N GLU A 437 -26.36 8.40 15.59
CA GLU A 437 -27.16 7.50 14.76
C GLU A 437 -27.80 8.26 13.60
N VAL A 438 -27.63 7.70 12.41
CA VAL A 438 -28.21 8.16 11.15
C VAL A 438 -28.91 6.97 10.52
N THR A 439 -30.23 7.06 10.39
CA THR A 439 -31.06 6.02 9.80
C THR A 439 -31.21 6.31 8.31
N LEU A 440 -30.66 5.47 7.43
CA LEU A 440 -30.91 5.63 5.99
C LEU A 440 -32.38 5.28 5.72
N ILE A 441 -33.15 6.23 5.20
CA ILE A 441 -34.58 6.03 4.87
C ILE A 441 -34.69 5.31 3.52
N GLY A 442 -33.82 5.63 2.56
CA GLY A 442 -33.75 4.93 1.27
C GLY A 442 -33.50 5.89 0.10
N PRO A 443 -33.18 5.37 -1.11
CA PRO A 443 -33.09 6.19 -2.30
C PRO A 443 -34.36 7.01 -2.49
N SER A 444 -34.22 8.31 -2.70
CA SER A 444 -35.35 9.22 -2.90
C SER A 444 -36.07 8.83 -4.18
N GLU A 445 -37.35 8.47 -4.06
CA GLU A 445 -38.23 8.25 -5.22
C GLU A 445 -38.46 9.55 -6.02
N GLU A 446 -38.34 10.70 -5.35
CA GLU A 446 -38.53 12.04 -5.92
C GLU A 446 -37.26 12.62 -6.56
N ALA A 447 -36.08 12.14 -6.15
CA ALA A 447 -34.78 12.61 -6.63
C ALA A 447 -33.82 11.42 -6.88
N PRO A 448 -33.88 10.81 -8.09
CA PRO A 448 -32.95 9.75 -8.49
C PRO A 448 -31.49 10.15 -8.25
N GLY A 449 -30.71 9.30 -7.56
CA GLY A 449 -29.30 9.56 -7.19
C GLY A 449 -29.09 10.12 -5.77
N TRP A 450 -30.16 10.31 -5.00
CA TRP A 450 -30.11 10.70 -3.60
C TRP A 450 -30.71 9.60 -2.72
N SER A 451 -30.28 9.51 -1.48
CA SER A 451 -30.85 8.67 -0.42
C SER A 451 -31.30 9.57 0.72
N GLU A 452 -32.54 9.46 1.13
CA GLU A 452 -33.04 10.10 2.33
C GLU A 452 -32.41 9.42 3.57
N ILE A 453 -32.10 10.21 4.58
CA ILE A 453 -31.45 9.83 5.84
C ILE A 453 -32.16 10.54 7.00
N GLU A 454 -32.14 9.97 8.19
CA GLU A 454 -32.74 10.52 9.39
C GLU A 454 -31.68 10.59 10.49
N LEU A 455 -31.41 11.78 11.00
CA LEU A 455 -30.48 12.01 12.09
C LEU A 455 -31.18 11.76 13.44
N SER A 456 -30.43 11.24 14.42
CA SER A 456 -30.87 11.16 15.83
C SER A 456 -31.39 12.52 16.31
N GLY A 457 -32.68 12.56 16.63
CA GLY A 457 -33.48 13.77 16.83
C GLY A 457 -34.65 13.95 15.85
N GLY A 458 -34.92 12.96 14.98
CA GLY A 458 -36.07 12.94 14.06
C GLY A 458 -35.95 13.89 12.88
N LYS A 459 -34.73 14.36 12.59
CA LYS A 459 -34.47 15.28 11.48
C LYS A 459 -34.16 14.47 10.24
N ARG A 460 -35.00 14.58 9.21
CA ARG A 460 -34.74 13.99 7.89
C ARG A 460 -33.85 14.89 7.04
N GLY A 461 -33.05 14.27 6.18
CA GLY A 461 -32.16 14.92 5.22
C GLY A 461 -31.92 13.99 4.04
N PHE A 462 -31.22 14.47 3.02
CA PHE A 462 -30.85 13.68 1.86
C PHE A 462 -29.33 13.65 1.74
N VAL A 463 -28.77 12.47 1.49
CA VAL A 463 -27.36 12.25 1.13
C VAL A 463 -27.31 11.81 -0.33
N ARG A 464 -26.34 12.28 -1.13
CA ARG A 464 -26.18 11.70 -2.47
C ARG A 464 -25.81 10.23 -2.34
N SER A 465 -26.44 9.38 -3.15
CA SER A 465 -26.10 7.95 -3.22
C SER A 465 -24.62 7.73 -3.55
N GLU A 466 -24.02 8.62 -4.37
CA GLU A 466 -22.58 8.67 -4.65
C GLU A 466 -21.70 9.04 -3.44
N ILE A 467 -22.23 9.72 -2.41
CA ILE A 467 -21.46 10.06 -1.19
C ILE A 467 -21.36 8.85 -0.25
N LEU A 468 -22.34 7.93 -0.30
CA LEU A 468 -22.23 6.58 0.25
C LEU A 468 -21.22 5.73 -0.56
N GLU A 469 -20.99 6.07 -1.83
CA GLU A 469 -19.91 5.50 -2.67
C GLU A 469 -18.53 6.18 -2.46
N LYS A 470 -18.51 7.47 -2.10
CA LYS A 470 -17.30 8.34 -1.98
C LYS A 470 -16.53 8.19 -0.67
N LYS A 471 -17.01 7.40 0.31
CA LYS A 471 -16.26 7.07 1.53
C LYS A 471 -15.51 5.73 1.37
N ALA A 472 -14.57 5.67 0.41
CA ALA A 472 -13.34 4.86 0.48
C ALA A 472 -12.65 4.72 -0.90
N SER A 473 -13.39 4.72 -2.01
CA SER A 473 -12.80 4.42 -3.32
C SER A 473 -12.06 5.62 -3.91
N ILE A 474 -10.76 5.68 -3.56
CA ILE A 474 -9.66 6.38 -4.24
C ILE A 474 -9.82 7.90 -4.35
N LYS A 475 -9.28 8.61 -3.33
CA LYS A 475 -8.88 10.02 -3.48
C LYS A 475 -8.20 10.18 -4.84
N HIS A 476 -8.68 11.09 -5.69
CA HIS A 476 -7.84 11.67 -6.72
C HIS A 476 -6.49 11.99 -6.06
N LEU A 477 -5.40 11.47 -6.61
CA LEU A 477 -4.09 12.00 -6.29
C LEU A 477 -4.16 13.46 -6.74
N GLY A 478 -4.48 14.38 -5.83
CA GLY A 478 -4.36 15.79 -6.12
C GLY A 478 -2.91 16.04 -6.55
N PHE A 479 -2.68 17.00 -7.44
CA PHE A 479 -1.34 17.31 -7.93
C PHE A 479 -0.29 17.41 -6.79
N GLU A 480 -0.70 17.91 -5.62
CA GLU A 480 0.10 17.92 -4.38
C GLU A 480 0.57 16.52 -3.94
N ASN A 481 -0.32 15.52 -3.91
CA ASN A 481 0.03 14.15 -3.59
C ASN A 481 0.91 13.50 -4.66
N THR A 482 0.71 13.83 -5.94
CA THR A 482 1.58 13.39 -7.04
C THR A 482 3.00 13.91 -6.85
N VAL A 483 3.14 15.20 -6.53
CA VAL A 483 4.46 15.79 -6.23
C VAL A 483 5.09 15.15 -4.99
N ARG A 484 4.33 14.93 -3.91
CA ARG A 484 4.83 14.24 -2.71
C ARG A 484 5.30 12.81 -3.01
N PHE A 485 4.51 12.05 -3.76
CA PHE A 485 4.82 10.68 -4.16
C PHE A 485 6.12 10.60 -4.96
N ILE A 486 6.26 11.46 -5.99
CA ILE A 486 7.49 11.54 -6.77
C ILE A 486 8.66 11.97 -5.87
N GLY A 487 8.44 12.96 -5.00
CA GLY A 487 9.46 13.46 -4.08
C GLY A 487 10.01 12.39 -3.13
N PHE A 488 9.12 11.60 -2.53
CA PHE A 488 9.49 10.49 -1.66
C PHE A 488 10.21 9.38 -2.41
N GLY A 489 9.68 8.97 -3.57
CA GLY A 489 10.25 7.87 -4.32
C GLY A 489 11.56 8.20 -5.04
N MET A 490 11.82 9.48 -5.34
CA MET A 490 13.05 9.98 -5.98
C MET A 490 14.06 10.58 -5.00
N PHE A 491 13.78 10.59 -3.70
CA PHE A 491 14.74 11.08 -2.71
C PHE A 491 16.03 10.22 -2.73
N PRO A 492 17.24 10.84 -2.68
CA PRO A 492 17.54 12.25 -2.45
C PRO A 492 17.66 13.09 -3.74
N TRP A 493 17.47 12.50 -4.92
CA TRP A 493 17.77 13.13 -6.21
C TRP A 493 16.74 14.16 -6.64
N ILE A 494 15.54 14.10 -6.08
CA ILE A 494 14.52 15.13 -6.27
C ILE A 494 15.04 16.55 -5.94
N LEU A 495 15.99 16.67 -5.01
CA LEU A 495 16.63 17.94 -4.63
C LEU A 495 17.36 18.62 -5.81
N PHE A 496 17.78 17.83 -6.80
CA PHE A 496 18.48 18.29 -7.98
C PHE A 496 17.64 18.17 -9.27
N ALA A 497 16.42 17.62 -9.18
CA ALA A 497 15.56 17.40 -10.34
C ALA A 497 15.23 18.68 -11.12
N PRO A 498 14.94 19.85 -10.50
CA PRO A 498 14.72 21.09 -11.26
C PRO A 498 15.93 21.50 -12.11
N PHE A 499 17.15 21.26 -11.61
CA PHE A 499 18.38 21.58 -12.34
C PHE A 499 18.68 20.58 -13.44
N ALA A 500 18.40 19.30 -13.21
CA ALA A 500 18.46 18.27 -14.23
C ALA A 500 17.47 18.58 -15.37
N LEU A 501 16.25 19.00 -15.04
CA LEU A 501 15.23 19.41 -16.01
C LEU A 501 15.65 20.66 -16.78
N ALA A 502 16.13 21.69 -16.07
CA ALA A 502 16.62 22.91 -16.70
C ALA A 502 17.81 22.65 -17.64
N MET A 503 18.70 21.71 -17.29
CA MET A 503 19.82 21.31 -18.16
C MET A 503 19.33 20.75 -19.49
N LEU A 504 18.29 19.90 -19.47
CA LEU A 504 17.69 19.35 -20.67
C LEU A 504 16.96 20.45 -21.49
N MET A 505 16.18 21.31 -20.83
CA MET A 505 15.39 22.36 -21.50
C MET A 505 16.25 23.43 -22.16
N LEU A 506 17.37 23.82 -21.53
CA LEU A 506 18.25 24.87 -22.04
C LEU A 506 19.12 24.41 -23.23
N ARG A 507 18.92 23.18 -23.74
CA ARG A 507 19.70 22.55 -24.83
C ARG A 507 21.22 22.70 -24.66
N ARG A 508 21.71 22.77 -23.42
CA ARG A 508 23.15 22.88 -23.11
C ARG A 508 23.90 21.54 -23.19
N VAL A 509 23.44 20.67 -24.09
CA VAL A 509 24.23 19.56 -24.65
C VAL A 509 25.09 20.07 -25.83
N HIS A 510 24.79 21.28 -26.34
CA HIS A 510 25.24 21.86 -27.61
C HIS A 510 26.69 22.35 -27.78
N ASP A 511 27.65 22.13 -26.88
CA ASP A 511 29.01 22.65 -27.12
C ASP A 511 29.86 21.82 -28.11
N LEU A 512 29.23 20.99 -28.97
CA LEU A 512 29.88 20.25 -30.07
C LEU A 512 28.95 20.24 -31.30
N ALA A 513 29.11 21.20 -32.21
CA ALA A 513 28.48 21.14 -33.53
C ALA A 513 29.36 20.35 -34.51
N ASP A 514 28.83 19.25 -35.06
CA ASP A 514 28.51 19.08 -36.49
C ASP A 514 27.93 17.66 -36.76
N GLU A 515 27.00 17.59 -37.71
CA GLU A 515 26.22 16.42 -38.19
C GLU A 515 25.46 15.59 -37.14
N VAL A 516 24.15 15.88 -37.02
CA VAL A 516 23.14 15.19 -36.18
C VAL A 516 23.49 15.17 -34.69
N ASP A 517 22.96 16.12 -33.92
CA ASP A 517 23.09 16.14 -32.45
C ASP A 517 22.21 15.05 -31.80
N ILE A 518 22.67 13.80 -31.88
CA ILE A 518 22.02 12.61 -31.30
C ILE A 518 21.78 12.82 -29.80
N ALA A 519 22.69 13.48 -29.09
CA ALA A 519 22.58 13.72 -27.66
C ALA A 519 21.48 14.76 -27.34
N GLY A 520 21.33 15.79 -28.17
CA GLY A 520 20.22 16.75 -28.13
C GLY A 520 18.87 16.09 -28.44
N ASP A 521 18.82 15.19 -29.42
CA ASP A 521 17.61 14.42 -29.73
C ASP A 521 17.18 13.52 -28.56
N VAL A 522 18.13 12.80 -27.96
CA VAL A 522 17.87 11.99 -26.76
C VAL A 522 17.46 12.87 -25.58
N GLY A 523 18.00 14.08 -25.46
CA GLY A 523 17.59 15.06 -24.45
C GLY A 523 16.13 15.52 -24.60
N ASP A 524 15.73 15.92 -25.82
CA ASP A 524 14.34 16.29 -26.15
C ASP A 524 13.39 15.11 -25.89
N PHE A 525 13.81 13.88 -26.23
CA PHE A 525 13.04 12.66 -25.99
C PHE A 525 12.79 12.41 -24.49
N LEU A 526 13.85 12.53 -23.67
CA LEU A 526 13.75 12.36 -22.21
C LEU A 526 12.79 13.38 -21.58
N LEU A 527 12.81 14.63 -22.05
CA LEU A 527 11.90 15.68 -21.59
C LEU A 527 10.44 15.34 -21.90
N ILE A 528 10.16 14.90 -23.11
CA ILE A 528 8.81 14.51 -23.52
C ILE A 528 8.33 13.33 -22.68
N PHE A 529 9.15 12.29 -22.55
CA PHE A 529 8.80 11.12 -21.75
C PHE A 529 8.53 11.49 -20.29
N LEU A 530 9.40 12.27 -19.66
CA LEU A 530 9.22 12.71 -18.28
C LEU A 530 7.93 13.52 -18.10
N SER A 531 7.67 14.46 -19.00
CA SER A 531 6.49 15.33 -18.94
C SER A 531 5.20 14.51 -19.06
N LEU A 532 5.16 13.58 -20.01
CA LEU A 532 4.01 12.69 -20.20
C LEU A 532 3.87 11.65 -19.08
N ALA A 533 4.96 11.23 -18.44
CA ALA A 533 4.88 10.33 -17.30
C ALA A 533 4.31 11.01 -16.05
N VAL A 534 4.60 12.30 -15.83
CA VAL A 534 3.98 13.09 -14.75
C VAL A 534 2.48 13.25 -15.02
N LEU A 535 2.10 13.69 -16.22
CA LEU A 535 0.69 13.85 -16.61
C LEU A 535 -0.07 12.51 -16.61
N GLY A 536 0.61 11.46 -17.08
CA GLY A 536 0.08 10.11 -17.16
C GLY A 536 -0.18 9.49 -15.79
N MET A 537 0.57 9.86 -14.76
CA MET A 537 0.36 9.34 -13.41
C MET A 537 -0.98 9.78 -12.82
N ASP A 538 -1.36 11.04 -12.99
CA ASP A 538 -2.67 11.56 -12.54
C ASP A 538 -3.83 10.88 -13.31
N LEU A 539 -3.64 10.69 -14.61
CA LEU A 539 -4.60 10.01 -15.47
C LEU A 539 -4.72 8.51 -15.13
N GLY A 540 -3.58 7.84 -14.90
CA GLY A 540 -3.49 6.42 -14.54
C GLY A 540 -4.07 6.13 -13.16
N ALA A 541 -3.86 7.04 -12.20
CA ALA A 541 -4.51 6.98 -10.89
C ALA A 541 -6.03 7.13 -11.01
N SER A 542 -6.49 8.02 -11.89
CA SER A 542 -7.92 8.33 -12.06
C SER A 542 -8.69 7.29 -12.87
N LEU A 543 -8.07 6.70 -13.90
CA LEU A 543 -8.74 5.79 -14.83
C LEU A 543 -8.50 4.31 -14.53
N LEU A 544 -7.34 3.96 -13.97
CA LEU A 544 -6.84 2.58 -13.91
C LEU A 544 -6.39 2.18 -12.50
N SER A 545 -6.64 3.01 -11.48
CA SER A 545 -6.25 2.79 -10.09
C SER A 545 -4.76 2.46 -9.92
N ASN A 546 -3.90 2.97 -10.81
CA ASN A 546 -2.47 2.71 -10.83
C ASN A 546 -1.69 4.00 -10.59
N THR A 547 -0.96 4.07 -9.48
CA THR A 547 -0.23 5.27 -9.03
C THR A 547 1.27 5.22 -9.35
N VAL A 548 1.74 4.27 -10.15
CA VAL A 548 3.19 4.15 -10.42
C VAL A 548 3.70 5.27 -11.32
N PHE A 549 4.73 5.97 -10.85
CA PHE A 549 5.44 6.97 -11.65
C PHE A 549 6.38 6.30 -12.68
N LEU A 550 5.92 6.22 -13.93
CA LEU A 550 6.66 5.61 -15.04
C LEU A 550 7.93 6.40 -15.44
N GLY A 551 8.05 7.65 -14.98
CA GLY A 551 9.14 8.56 -15.30
C GLY A 551 10.39 8.40 -14.42
N VAL A 552 10.46 7.38 -13.56
CA VAL A 552 11.60 7.20 -12.63
C VAL A 552 12.94 7.03 -13.35
N VAL A 553 12.97 6.25 -14.45
CA VAL A 553 14.20 6.04 -15.23
C VAL A 553 14.63 7.30 -15.96
N PRO A 554 13.80 8.00 -16.76
CA PRO A 554 14.21 9.24 -17.42
C PRO A 554 14.57 10.34 -16.40
N ALA A 555 13.91 10.41 -15.24
CA ALA A 555 14.29 11.32 -14.16
C ALA A 555 15.70 11.00 -13.61
N ALA A 556 15.98 9.72 -13.39
CA ALA A 556 17.29 9.25 -12.95
C ALA A 556 18.40 9.50 -13.99
N VAL A 557 18.10 9.29 -15.27
CA VAL A 557 19.00 9.63 -16.39
C VAL A 557 19.29 11.13 -16.39
N SER A 558 18.28 11.97 -16.23
CA SER A 558 18.43 13.43 -16.18
C SER A 558 19.37 13.85 -15.04
N CYS A 559 19.18 13.29 -13.85
CA CYS A 559 20.06 13.52 -12.70
C CYS A 559 21.48 12.98 -12.94
N GLY A 560 21.60 11.81 -13.57
CA GLY A 560 22.89 11.22 -13.94
C GLY A 560 23.67 12.05 -14.96
N LEU A 561 23.00 12.68 -15.93
CA LEU A 561 23.60 13.63 -16.87
C LEU A 561 24.14 14.87 -16.15
N LEU A 562 23.33 15.44 -15.24
CA LEU A 562 23.73 16.57 -14.39
C LEU A 562 24.99 16.25 -13.59
N LEU A 563 25.01 15.11 -12.90
CA LEU A 563 26.13 14.68 -12.04
C LEU A 563 27.35 14.23 -12.86
N GLY A 564 27.13 13.73 -14.08
CA GLY A 564 28.15 13.28 -15.01
C GLY A 564 28.93 14.41 -15.69
N SER A 565 28.35 15.61 -15.81
CA SER A 565 28.92 16.72 -16.58
C SER A 565 29.99 17.53 -15.83
N SER A 566 31.28 17.30 -16.09
CA SER A 566 32.36 18.08 -15.46
C SER A 566 32.33 19.57 -15.82
N THR A 567 32.02 19.88 -17.08
CA THR A 567 32.00 21.24 -17.62
C THR A 567 30.93 22.10 -16.96
N LEU A 568 29.75 21.54 -16.71
CA LEU A 568 28.67 22.24 -16.03
C LEU A 568 29.05 22.58 -14.59
N TRP A 569 29.62 21.61 -13.85
CA TRP A 569 30.03 21.85 -12.46
C TRP A 569 31.17 22.88 -12.36
N GLN A 570 32.11 22.90 -13.32
CA GLN A 570 33.11 23.96 -13.41
C GLN A 570 32.47 25.35 -13.61
N ARG A 571 31.42 25.46 -14.43
CA ARG A 571 30.67 26.71 -14.61
C ARG A 571 29.94 27.12 -13.32
N ILE A 572 29.29 26.18 -12.65
CA ILE A 572 28.64 26.41 -11.35
C ILE A 572 29.67 26.92 -10.32
N ASP A 573 30.84 26.29 -10.25
CA ASP A 573 31.92 26.68 -9.35
C ASP A 573 32.46 28.09 -9.64
N SER A 574 32.53 28.46 -10.92
CA SER A 574 32.98 29.80 -11.34
C SER A 574 31.94 30.92 -11.11
N ALA A 575 30.67 30.57 -10.90
CA ALA A 575 29.56 31.52 -10.78
C ALA A 575 28.95 31.49 -9.35
N PRO A 576 29.46 32.31 -8.41
CA PRO A 576 29.09 32.21 -6.99
C PRO A 576 27.60 32.47 -6.72
N LEU A 577 26.96 33.35 -7.49
CA LEU A 577 25.51 33.60 -7.40
C LEU A 577 24.70 32.37 -7.81
N HIS A 578 25.04 31.75 -8.94
CA HIS A 578 24.36 30.53 -9.42
C HIS A 578 24.56 29.37 -8.44
N ARG A 579 25.78 29.20 -7.92
CA ARG A 579 26.05 28.20 -6.89
C ARG A 579 25.16 28.39 -5.66
N LYS A 580 25.12 29.60 -5.10
CA LYS A 580 24.25 29.89 -3.94
C LYS A 580 22.77 29.67 -4.25
N PHE A 581 22.30 30.08 -5.44
CA PHE A 581 20.92 29.87 -5.88
C PHE A 581 20.55 28.37 -5.91
N ILE A 582 21.41 27.52 -6.49
CA ILE A 582 21.22 26.06 -6.50
C ILE A 582 21.10 25.53 -5.06
N GLY A 583 21.99 25.99 -4.17
CA GLY A 583 21.93 25.64 -2.76
C GLY A 583 20.63 26.05 -2.07
N VAL A 584 20.09 27.24 -2.35
CA VAL A 584 18.82 27.72 -1.76
C VAL A 584 17.67 26.82 -2.19
N VAL A 585 17.54 26.54 -3.49
CA VAL A 585 16.47 25.68 -4.00
C VAL A 585 16.57 24.27 -3.40
N ALA A 586 17.77 23.68 -3.38
CA ALA A 586 17.96 22.34 -2.82
C ALA A 586 17.64 22.28 -1.32
N MET A 587 18.03 23.31 -0.54
CA MET A 587 17.67 23.43 0.88
C MET A 587 16.16 23.62 1.09
N SER A 588 15.50 24.43 0.26
CA SER A 588 14.06 24.64 0.34
C SER A 588 13.30 23.35 0.03
N LEU A 589 13.69 22.61 -1.01
CA LEU A 589 13.09 21.31 -1.33
C LEU A 589 13.34 20.28 -0.21
N LEU A 590 14.54 20.28 0.38
CA LEU A 590 14.83 19.44 1.54
C LEU A 590 13.95 19.81 2.73
N ALA A 591 13.72 21.10 2.99
CA ALA A 591 12.85 21.54 4.07
C ALA A 591 11.38 21.12 3.85
N VAL A 592 10.88 21.26 2.61
CA VAL A 592 9.53 20.80 2.23
C VAL A 592 9.41 19.29 2.42
N LEU A 593 10.36 18.49 1.91
CA LEU A 593 10.34 17.04 2.09
C LEU A 593 10.42 16.64 3.56
N VAL A 594 11.25 17.33 4.36
CA VAL A 594 11.33 17.07 5.80
C VAL A 594 10.03 17.40 6.52
N HIS A 595 9.33 18.44 6.08
CA HIS A 595 7.99 18.77 6.58
C HIS A 595 6.99 17.67 6.18
N ASP A 596 6.92 17.32 4.90
CA ASP A 596 6.02 16.28 4.38
C ASP A 596 6.30 14.91 5.02
N TYR A 597 7.56 14.56 5.29
CA TYR A 597 7.92 13.34 6.00
C TYR A 597 7.44 13.33 7.45
N LYS A 598 7.33 14.51 8.09
CA LYS A 598 6.81 14.61 9.46
C LYS A 598 5.28 14.60 9.48
N THR A 599 4.64 15.27 8.52
CA THR A 599 3.19 15.43 8.49
C THR A 599 2.48 14.24 7.84
N HIS A 600 3.12 13.60 6.87
CA HIS A 600 2.57 12.52 6.06
C HIS A 600 3.55 11.34 5.90
N PRO A 601 4.06 10.76 6.99
CA PRO A 601 5.08 9.70 6.92
C PRO A 601 4.57 8.44 6.19
N TRP A 602 3.25 8.18 6.20
CA TRP A 602 2.63 7.05 5.49
C TRP A 602 2.72 7.16 3.97
N LEU A 603 2.73 8.38 3.40
CA LEU A 603 2.85 8.59 1.95
C LEU A 603 4.16 8.04 1.39
N PHE A 604 5.21 7.96 2.22
CA PHE A 604 6.45 7.31 1.83
C PHE A 604 6.21 5.83 1.53
N ILE A 605 5.50 5.11 2.39
CA ILE A 605 5.23 3.68 2.20
C ILE A 605 4.20 3.47 1.07
N GLU A 606 3.15 4.28 1.01
CA GLU A 606 2.18 4.28 -0.09
C GLU A 606 2.83 4.56 -1.45
N SER A 607 4.01 5.19 -1.49
CA SER A 607 4.73 5.38 -2.74
C SER A 607 5.27 4.08 -3.37
N TYR A 608 5.25 2.98 -2.62
CA TYR A 608 5.74 1.68 -3.05
C TYR A 608 4.70 0.56 -2.92
N LEU A 609 3.63 0.79 -2.14
CA LEU A 609 2.52 -0.13 -1.92
C LEU A 609 1.24 0.47 -2.53
N SER A 610 0.58 -0.28 -3.41
CA SER A 610 -0.47 0.25 -4.30
C SER A 610 -1.82 0.57 -3.64
N GLU A 611 -1.94 0.59 -2.31
CA GLU A 611 -3.22 0.82 -1.63
C GLU A 611 -3.07 1.62 -0.34
N PRO A 612 -4.01 2.56 -0.07
CA PRO A 612 -3.93 3.44 1.08
C PRO A 612 -4.57 2.81 2.32
N THR A 613 -4.21 3.32 3.49
CA THR A 613 -4.84 3.07 4.80
C THR A 613 -4.34 1.87 5.61
N MET A 614 -3.09 1.95 6.06
CA MET A 614 -2.76 1.42 7.40
C MET A 614 -2.94 2.55 8.41
N ASP A 615 -3.55 2.25 9.56
CA ASP A 615 -3.56 3.14 10.72
C ASP A 615 -2.17 3.09 11.36
N TRP A 616 -1.30 3.90 10.78
CA TRP A 616 0.11 3.97 11.11
C TRP A 616 0.30 4.79 12.38
N ASP A 617 0.34 4.12 13.52
CA ASP A 617 0.55 4.76 14.82
C ASP A 617 2.01 5.26 15.00
N LYS A 618 2.28 5.87 16.16
CA LYS A 618 3.55 6.51 16.58
C LYS A 618 4.84 5.70 16.32
N ASP A 619 4.76 4.40 16.09
CA ASP A 619 5.90 3.53 15.75
C ASP A 619 6.62 3.89 14.43
N LEU A 620 6.02 4.71 13.55
CA LEU A 620 6.75 5.27 12.39
C LEU A 620 7.90 6.20 12.77
N GLU A 621 7.88 6.79 13.97
CA GLU A 621 8.96 7.62 14.51
C GLU A 621 10.31 6.90 14.42
N VAL A 622 10.34 5.63 14.84
CA VAL A 622 11.53 4.78 14.89
C VAL A 622 11.93 4.34 13.48
N MET A 623 10.95 3.98 12.64
CA MET A 623 11.17 3.58 11.25
C MET A 623 11.83 4.70 10.42
N MET A 624 11.51 5.96 10.75
CA MET A 624 12.00 7.15 10.06
C MET A 624 13.33 7.68 10.62
N LEU A 625 13.88 7.09 11.68
CA LEU A 625 15.14 7.51 12.30
C LEU A 625 16.32 7.57 11.29
N PRO A 626 16.54 6.58 10.41
CA PRO A 626 17.61 6.65 9.41
C PRO A 626 17.44 7.85 8.46
N PHE A 627 16.20 8.14 8.05
CA PHE A 627 15.89 9.32 7.22
C PHE A 627 16.11 10.64 7.97
N ARG A 628 15.77 10.70 9.28
CA ARG A 628 16.01 11.88 10.15
C ARG A 628 17.51 12.18 10.30
N LEU A 629 18.35 11.16 10.38
CA LEU A 629 19.80 11.33 10.39
C LEU A 629 20.31 11.73 9.00
N PHE A 630 19.79 11.08 7.97
CA PHE A 630 20.22 11.32 6.60
C PHE A 630 19.91 12.75 6.11
N ARG A 631 18.75 13.33 6.45
CA ARG A 631 18.45 14.74 6.11
C ARG A 631 19.47 15.72 6.68
N VAL A 632 20.06 15.43 7.84
CA VAL A 632 21.09 16.29 8.45
C VAL A 632 22.38 16.19 7.64
N VAL A 633 22.76 14.98 7.24
CA VAL A 633 23.91 14.76 6.34
C VAL A 633 23.72 15.51 5.02
N VAL A 634 22.56 15.39 4.39
CA VAL A 634 22.24 16.10 3.13
C VAL A 634 22.27 17.61 3.33
N ALA A 635 21.65 18.13 4.40
CA ALA A 635 21.64 19.55 4.72
C ALA A 635 23.06 20.10 4.93
N VAL A 636 23.90 19.39 5.68
CA VAL A 636 25.30 19.76 5.91
C VAL A 636 26.10 19.72 4.61
N LEU A 637 25.87 18.73 3.75
CA LEU A 637 26.52 18.63 2.45
C LEU A 637 26.14 19.80 1.51
N ILE A 638 24.85 20.14 1.44
CA ILE A 638 24.37 21.26 0.62
C ILE A 638 24.87 22.59 1.20
N ALA A 639 24.73 22.80 2.51
CA ALA A 639 25.15 24.02 3.20
C ALA A 639 26.65 24.27 3.05
N GLY A 640 27.46 23.23 3.25
CA GLY A 640 28.92 23.33 3.20
C GLY A 640 29.45 23.70 1.82
N TYR A 641 28.97 23.07 0.76
CA TYR A 641 29.44 23.36 -0.59
C TYR A 641 28.83 24.62 -1.20
N PHE A 642 27.50 24.75 -1.21
CA PHE A 642 26.85 25.80 -2.00
C PHE A 642 26.98 27.19 -1.35
N PHE A 643 27.02 27.24 -0.02
CA PHE A 643 27.10 28.50 0.72
C PHE A 643 28.48 28.76 1.32
N GLY A 644 29.37 27.77 1.31
CA GLY A 644 30.61 27.84 2.09
C GLY A 644 30.33 27.90 3.59
N ALA A 645 29.17 27.40 4.06
CA ALA A 645 28.81 27.42 5.48
C ALA A 645 29.75 26.56 6.32
N VAL A 646 30.49 25.65 5.68
CA VAL A 646 31.58 24.87 6.27
C VAL A 646 32.92 25.48 5.87
N VAL A 647 33.11 26.77 6.14
CA VAL A 647 34.47 27.27 6.43
C VAL A 647 34.74 26.88 7.88
N PHE A 648 35.24 25.66 8.09
CA PHE A 648 36.02 25.33 9.28
C PHE A 648 37.30 26.18 9.23
N SER A 649 37.17 27.47 9.52
CA SER A 649 38.34 28.27 9.87
C SER A 649 38.89 27.68 11.16
N ASN A 650 40.22 27.67 11.31
CA ASN A 650 40.85 27.34 12.60
C ASN A 650 40.23 28.12 13.77
N ARG A 651 39.62 29.28 13.51
CA ARG A 651 38.82 30.07 14.46
C ARG A 651 37.54 29.40 14.93
N MET A 652 36.76 28.74 14.06
CA MET A 652 35.51 28.04 14.44
C MET A 652 35.81 26.78 15.26
N VAL A 653 36.84 26.01 14.87
CA VAL A 653 37.35 24.88 15.67
C VAL A 653 37.84 25.38 17.03
N GLY A 654 38.60 26.46 17.05
CA GLY A 654 39.04 27.11 18.29
C GLY A 654 37.87 27.56 19.17
N LYS A 655 36.79 28.09 18.59
CA LYS A 655 35.57 28.48 19.32
C LYS A 655 34.79 27.27 19.84
N ALA A 656 34.68 26.18 19.07
CA ALA A 656 34.02 24.96 19.51
C ALA A 656 34.81 24.26 20.63
N ILE A 657 36.14 24.24 20.53
CA ILE A 657 37.04 23.76 21.60
C ILE A 657 36.92 24.65 22.83
N ALA A 658 36.92 25.99 22.66
CA ALA A 658 36.74 26.93 23.76
C ALA A 658 35.36 26.77 24.42
N PHE A 659 34.31 26.55 23.64
CA PHE A 659 32.97 26.27 24.13
C PHE A 659 32.87 24.94 24.87
N MET A 660 33.50 23.87 24.36
CA MET A 660 33.57 22.57 25.05
C MET A 660 34.38 22.67 26.35
N ARG A 661 35.53 23.38 26.33
CA ARG A 661 36.31 23.69 27.53
C ARG A 661 35.51 24.51 28.53
N TRP A 662 34.70 25.45 28.05
CA TRP A 662 33.80 26.26 28.87
C TRP A 662 32.61 25.45 29.43
N ARG A 663 32.03 24.53 28.66
CA ARG A 663 30.90 23.68 29.08
C ARG A 663 31.30 22.63 30.11
N PHE A 664 32.57 22.22 30.09
CA PHE A 664 33.17 21.21 30.97
C PHE A 664 34.33 21.77 31.81
N GLN A 665 34.23 23.03 32.27
CA GLN A 665 35.28 23.70 33.05
C GLN A 665 35.76 22.88 34.25
N GLY A 666 34.84 22.28 35.01
CA GLY A 666 35.19 21.47 36.18
C GLY A 666 35.94 20.16 35.85
N PHE A 667 35.76 19.62 34.64
CA PHE A 667 36.49 18.46 34.15
C PHE A 667 37.92 18.87 33.74
N PHE A 668 38.07 19.92 32.93
CA PHE A 668 39.38 20.37 32.45
C PHE A 668 40.26 20.96 33.55
N ALA A 669 39.70 21.66 34.54
CA ALA A 669 40.46 22.15 35.68
C ALA A 669 41.11 21.01 36.51
N ARG A 670 40.49 19.83 36.56
CA ARG A 670 41.04 18.65 37.24
C ARG A 670 42.08 17.92 36.39
N VAL A 671 41.96 17.99 35.07
CA VAL A 671 42.93 17.45 34.10
C VAL A 671 44.19 18.31 34.06
N ASP A 672 44.06 19.64 34.01
CA ASP A 672 45.20 20.57 33.99
C ASP A 672 45.97 20.59 35.32
N ALA A 673 45.35 20.12 36.42
CA ALA A 673 45.99 19.94 37.72
C ALA A 673 46.78 18.62 37.85
N LEU A 674 46.71 17.72 36.87
CA LEU A 674 47.53 16.52 36.83
C LEU A 674 48.91 16.85 36.24
N ASP A 675 49.97 16.58 37.02
CA ASP A 675 51.33 16.65 36.50
C ASP A 675 51.55 15.56 35.44
N SER A 676 51.49 15.97 34.17
CA SER A 676 51.65 15.09 33.01
C SER A 676 52.97 14.32 32.99
N THR A 677 53.98 14.80 33.73
CA THR A 677 55.32 14.21 33.80
C THR A 677 55.50 13.17 34.90
N ALA A 678 54.53 13.02 35.81
CA ALA A 678 54.61 12.06 36.91
C ALA A 678 54.60 10.59 36.41
N PRO A 679 55.57 9.75 36.85
CA PRO A 679 55.62 8.32 36.49
C PRO A 679 54.38 7.56 36.97
N TRP A 680 53.93 6.56 36.21
CA TRP A 680 52.71 5.76 36.48
C TRP A 680 52.62 5.22 37.91
N GLU A 681 53.77 4.83 38.45
CA GLU A 681 53.94 4.24 39.77
C GLU A 681 53.54 5.21 40.91
N VAL A 682 53.70 6.52 40.69
CA VAL A 682 53.48 7.57 41.70
C VAL A 682 52.01 8.06 41.73
N LEU A 683 51.22 7.72 40.71
CA LEU A 683 49.83 8.16 40.59
C LEU A 683 48.89 7.27 41.41
N ASN A 684 47.94 7.87 42.12
CA ASN A 684 46.89 7.13 42.82
C ASN A 684 45.87 6.49 41.84
N PRO A 685 45.05 5.51 42.26
CA PRO A 685 44.14 4.78 41.36
C PRO A 685 43.18 5.70 40.58
N GLN A 686 42.65 6.76 41.20
CA GLN A 686 41.84 7.76 40.50
C GLN A 686 42.67 8.52 39.46
N GLN A 687 43.86 9.01 39.81
CA GLN A 687 44.75 9.75 38.91
C GLN A 687 45.22 8.90 37.72
N ARG A 688 45.40 7.59 37.92
CA ARG A 688 45.67 6.62 36.85
C ARG A 688 44.50 6.51 35.86
N VAL A 689 43.27 6.42 36.36
CA VAL A 689 42.04 6.46 35.54
C VAL A 689 41.96 7.78 34.77
N TRP A 690 42.22 8.92 35.41
CA TRP A 690 42.23 10.22 34.75
C TRP A 690 43.32 10.34 33.67
N LYS A 691 44.52 9.77 33.87
CA LYS A 691 45.59 9.73 32.87
C LYS A 691 45.23 8.83 31.68
N ILE A 692 44.54 7.70 31.92
CA ILE A 692 44.00 6.83 30.87
C ILE A 692 42.87 7.52 30.08
N VAL A 693 42.00 8.29 30.74
CA VAL A 693 40.85 8.95 30.10
C VAL A 693 41.25 10.18 29.28
N THR A 694 42.40 10.79 29.57
CA THR A 694 42.89 12.01 28.89
C THR A 694 43.78 11.72 27.67
N LEU A 695 44.55 10.62 27.68
CA LEU A 695 45.33 10.13 26.53
C LEU A 695 44.52 9.96 25.22
N PRO A 696 43.26 9.46 25.23
CA PRO A 696 42.41 9.36 24.05
C PRO A 696 41.98 10.70 23.47
N TRP A 697 41.92 11.78 24.25
CA TRP A 697 41.25 13.02 23.83
C TRP A 697 42.03 13.79 22.75
N ASP A 698 43.36 13.83 22.84
CA ASP A 698 44.21 14.45 21.81
C ASP A 698 44.24 13.63 20.51
N TYR A 699 44.13 12.30 20.62
CA TYR A 699 43.96 11.42 19.47
C TYR A 699 42.56 11.58 18.86
N CYS A 700 41.50 11.64 19.66
CA CYS A 700 40.14 11.91 19.20
C CYS A 700 40.02 13.27 18.53
N LEU A 701 40.62 14.33 19.07
CA LEU A 701 40.62 15.66 18.44
C LEU A 701 41.41 15.67 17.11
N ARG A 702 42.53 14.96 17.02
CA ARG A 702 43.26 14.78 15.75
C ARG A 702 42.44 13.99 14.74
N TRP A 703 41.74 12.94 15.17
CA TRP A 703 40.80 12.20 14.31
C TRP A 703 39.63 13.06 13.87
N VAL A 704 39.08 13.92 14.75
CA VAL A 704 38.05 14.90 14.39
C VAL A 704 38.62 15.88 13.36
N VAL A 705 39.83 16.41 13.53
CA VAL A 705 40.47 17.28 12.54
C VAL A 705 40.74 16.55 11.21
N VAL A 706 41.13 15.28 11.24
CA VAL A 706 41.32 14.45 10.04
C VAL A 706 39.98 14.18 9.34
N VAL A 707 38.94 13.79 10.07
CA VAL A 707 37.58 13.60 9.55
C VAL A 707 37.05 14.92 8.98
N LEU A 708 37.21 16.03 9.71
CA LEU A 708 36.82 17.37 9.25
C LEU A 708 37.64 17.84 8.05
N TRP A 709 38.91 17.45 7.95
CA TRP A 709 39.75 17.70 6.78
C TRP A 709 39.31 16.86 5.59
N PHE A 710 39.02 15.57 5.76
CA PHE A 710 38.44 14.72 4.70
C PHE A 710 37.06 15.22 4.26
N VAL A 711 36.23 15.66 5.20
CA VAL A 711 34.94 16.30 4.95
C VAL A 711 35.13 17.62 4.20
N ALA A 712 36.10 18.46 4.59
CA ALA A 712 36.47 19.69 3.89
C ALA A 712 37.07 19.46 2.49
N GLN A 713 37.82 18.38 2.28
CA GLN A 713 38.25 17.96 0.95
C GLN A 713 37.07 17.44 0.11
N GLY A 714 36.12 16.73 0.72
CA GLY A 714 34.85 16.34 0.10
C GLY A 714 34.03 17.55 -0.36
N PHE A 715 34.04 18.64 0.41
CA PHE A 715 33.44 19.92 0.04
C PHE A 715 34.17 20.64 -1.10
N ARG A 716 35.42 20.29 -1.45
CA ARG A 716 36.07 20.84 -2.66
C ARG A 716 35.65 20.12 -3.94
N GLN A 717 35.11 18.91 -3.84
CA GLN A 717 34.65 18.10 -4.97
C GLN A 717 33.24 17.58 -4.69
N ILE A 718 32.22 18.42 -4.90
CA ILE A 718 30.83 18.09 -4.55
C ILE A 718 30.28 16.86 -5.26
N ARG A 719 30.72 16.59 -6.50
CA ARG A 719 30.17 15.51 -7.33
C ARG A 719 30.37 14.12 -6.70
N PRO A 720 31.60 13.69 -6.36
CA PRO A 720 31.80 12.42 -5.67
C PRO A 720 31.14 12.41 -4.28
N ALA A 721 31.04 13.55 -3.59
CA ALA A 721 30.33 13.64 -2.32
C ALA A 721 28.81 13.38 -2.46
N LEU A 722 28.16 13.94 -3.49
CA LEU A 722 26.75 13.69 -3.79
C LEU A 722 26.51 12.24 -4.23
N LEU A 723 27.39 11.68 -5.06
CA LEU A 723 27.30 10.27 -5.48
C LEU A 723 27.53 9.31 -4.31
N ALA A 724 28.48 9.60 -3.42
CA ALA A 724 28.71 8.81 -2.20
C ALA A 724 27.54 8.94 -1.21
N MET A 725 26.98 10.14 -1.07
CA MET A 725 25.76 10.38 -0.30
C MET A 725 24.59 9.55 -0.83
N GLY A 726 24.35 9.59 -2.14
CA GLY A 726 23.34 8.77 -2.79
C GLY A 726 23.60 7.27 -2.57
N LEU A 727 24.82 6.79 -2.79
CA LEU A 727 25.17 5.39 -2.54
C LEU A 727 24.92 4.99 -1.07
N ALA A 728 25.33 5.83 -0.11
CA ALA A 728 25.09 5.59 1.32
C ALA A 728 23.59 5.55 1.64
N PHE A 729 22.80 6.43 1.03
CA PHE A 729 21.35 6.39 1.13
C PHE A 729 20.78 5.09 0.58
N GLY A 730 21.19 4.70 -0.63
CA GLY A 730 20.73 3.45 -1.24
C GLY A 730 21.06 2.23 -0.39
N ILE A 731 22.26 2.17 0.20
CA ILE A 731 22.66 1.10 1.13
C ILE A 731 21.74 1.10 2.35
N MET A 732 21.55 2.26 2.97
CA MET A 732 20.68 2.43 4.13
C MET A 732 19.24 2.01 3.79
N SER A 733 18.67 2.46 2.67
CA SER A 733 17.32 2.13 2.25
C SER A 733 17.13 0.64 1.95
N ALA A 734 18.07 0.03 1.21
CA ALA A 734 17.95 -1.36 0.77
C ALA A 734 18.28 -2.40 1.85
N PHE A 735 19.25 -2.10 2.74
CA PHE A 735 19.80 -3.07 3.68
C PHE A 735 19.54 -2.75 5.15
N VAL A 736 19.07 -1.55 5.48
CA VAL A 736 18.69 -1.19 6.86
C VAL A 736 17.19 -0.96 6.94
N TYR A 737 16.66 -0.04 6.13
CA TYR A 737 15.25 0.33 6.19
C TYR A 737 14.32 -0.81 5.73
N LEU A 738 14.55 -1.38 4.55
CA LEU A 738 13.66 -2.43 4.01
C LEU A 738 13.59 -3.68 4.92
N PRO A 739 14.71 -4.20 5.47
CA PRO A 739 14.65 -5.26 6.48
C PRO A 739 13.98 -4.83 7.79
N ALA A 740 14.22 -3.60 8.28
CA ALA A 740 13.57 -3.10 9.48
C ALA A 740 12.05 -3.03 9.32
N MET A 741 11.55 -2.60 8.15
CA MET A 741 10.13 -2.59 7.82
C MET A 741 9.50 -3.98 7.85
N SER A 742 10.27 -5.03 7.57
CA SER A 742 9.79 -6.40 7.61
C SER A 742 9.25 -6.77 8.99
N TYR A 743 9.88 -6.37 10.10
CA TYR A 743 9.40 -6.69 11.45
C TYR A 743 7.97 -6.22 11.72
N HIS A 744 7.55 -5.16 11.03
CA HIS A 744 6.22 -4.57 11.20
C HIS A 744 5.21 -5.15 10.22
N LEU A 745 5.64 -5.56 9.02
CA LEU A 745 4.76 -5.96 7.93
C LEU A 745 4.69 -7.48 7.72
N THR A 746 5.44 -8.27 8.47
CA THR A 746 5.37 -9.74 8.46
C THR A 746 5.44 -10.33 9.87
N GLN A 747 4.83 -11.50 10.03
CA GLN A 747 4.84 -12.34 11.22
C GLN A 747 6.00 -13.35 11.21
N LYS A 748 6.78 -13.43 10.12
CA LYS A 748 7.93 -14.33 10.00
C LYS A 748 8.89 -14.22 11.19
N SER A 749 9.24 -13.00 11.59
CA SER A 749 10.16 -12.77 12.70
C SER A 749 9.64 -13.28 14.06
N LEU A 750 8.31 -13.27 14.26
CA LEU A 750 7.68 -13.82 15.46
C LEU A 750 7.72 -15.35 15.45
N LEU A 751 7.54 -15.97 14.28
CA LEU A 751 7.68 -17.43 14.11
C LEU A 751 9.13 -17.89 14.27
N GLU A 752 10.10 -17.13 13.75
CA GLU A 752 11.53 -17.36 13.98
C GLU A 752 11.82 -17.27 15.48
N ARG A 753 11.31 -16.23 16.15
CA ARG A 753 11.48 -16.10 17.61
C ARG A 753 10.82 -17.25 18.37
N TYR A 754 9.63 -17.68 17.97
CA TYR A 754 8.96 -18.85 18.55
C TYR A 754 9.79 -20.12 18.37
N THR A 755 10.29 -20.40 17.17
CA THR A 755 11.11 -21.60 16.90
C THR A 755 12.47 -21.58 17.62
N GLU A 756 13.00 -20.41 17.96
CA GLU A 756 14.20 -20.27 18.81
C GLU A 756 13.94 -20.62 20.29
N VAL A 757 12.77 -20.29 20.83
CA VAL A 757 12.48 -20.37 22.28
C VAL A 757 11.59 -21.55 22.67
N ALA A 758 10.79 -22.07 21.74
CA ALA A 758 9.87 -23.17 21.99
C ALA A 758 10.59 -24.52 22.05
N LYS A 759 10.13 -25.40 22.94
CA LYS A 759 10.53 -26.80 22.99
C LYS A 759 9.53 -27.69 22.25
N GLU A 760 9.97 -28.91 21.95
CA GLU A 760 9.12 -29.91 21.31
C GLU A 760 7.84 -30.16 22.11
N GLY A 761 6.68 -30.01 21.46
CA GLY A 761 5.35 -30.20 22.07
C GLY A 761 4.69 -28.92 22.63
N GLU A 762 5.38 -27.79 22.67
CA GLU A 762 4.77 -26.51 23.08
C GLU A 762 3.98 -25.93 21.89
N PRO A 763 2.67 -25.66 22.01
CA PRO A 763 1.86 -25.19 20.90
C PRO A 763 1.96 -23.67 20.70
N LEU A 764 1.75 -23.25 19.45
CA LEU A 764 1.55 -21.85 19.06
C LEU A 764 0.12 -21.66 18.54
N PHE A 765 -0.52 -20.59 19.01
CA PHE A 765 -1.84 -20.19 18.55
C PHE A 765 -1.83 -18.80 17.92
N ASN A 766 -2.79 -18.54 17.04
CA ASN A 766 -3.07 -17.20 16.54
C ASN A 766 -4.38 -16.69 17.14
N LEU A 767 -4.35 -15.52 17.78
CA LEU A 767 -5.56 -14.95 18.39
C LEU A 767 -6.51 -14.46 17.31
N GLN A 768 -7.70 -15.07 17.26
CA GLN A 768 -8.79 -14.66 16.41
C GLN A 768 -9.40 -13.36 16.97
N THR A 769 -9.10 -12.22 16.34
CA THR A 769 -9.96 -11.04 16.44
C THR A 769 -11.29 -11.29 15.74
N GLU A 770 -12.39 -10.85 16.33
CA GLU A 770 -13.71 -10.95 15.72
C GLU A 770 -13.77 -10.04 14.48
N ALA A 771 -13.50 -10.60 13.32
CA ALA A 771 -13.74 -9.91 12.07
C ALA A 771 -15.22 -10.06 11.68
N GLN A 772 -16.04 -9.13 12.18
CA GLN A 772 -17.35 -8.83 11.58
C GLN A 772 -17.25 -7.59 10.67
N LYS A 773 -16.09 -7.34 10.06
CA LYS A 773 -15.98 -6.31 9.03
C LYS A 773 -16.45 -6.90 7.71
N SER A 774 -17.45 -6.27 7.09
CA SER A 774 -17.77 -6.57 5.70
C SER A 774 -16.62 -6.08 4.81
N CYS A 775 -16.37 -6.81 3.74
CA CYS A 775 -15.26 -6.55 2.82
C CYS A 775 -15.73 -6.76 1.38
N LYS A 776 -15.01 -6.17 0.44
CA LYS A 776 -15.19 -6.33 -1.01
C LYS A 776 -13.92 -6.89 -1.66
N VAL A 777 -12.76 -6.50 -1.14
CA VAL A 777 -11.42 -6.95 -1.58
C VAL A 777 -10.58 -7.47 -0.42
N PHE A 778 -9.51 -8.20 -0.71
CA PHE A 778 -8.62 -8.78 0.30
C PHE A 778 -8.02 -7.74 1.26
N SER A 779 -7.76 -6.53 0.77
CA SER A 779 -7.21 -5.42 1.54
C SER A 779 -8.20 -4.69 2.45
N ASP A 780 -9.51 -4.96 2.34
CA ASP A 780 -10.49 -4.41 3.28
C ASP A 780 -10.37 -5.06 4.68
N CYS A 781 -9.67 -6.19 4.74
CA CYS A 781 -9.45 -7.02 5.91
C CYS A 781 -8.09 -6.78 6.55
N GLU A 782 -8.05 -6.88 7.88
CA GLU A 782 -6.79 -6.86 8.62
C GLU A 782 -5.96 -8.10 8.25
N SER A 783 -4.63 -8.02 8.36
CA SER A 783 -3.81 -9.20 8.06
C SER A 783 -4.12 -10.35 9.04
N GLY A 784 -4.22 -11.56 8.48
CA GLY A 784 -4.79 -12.72 9.17
C GLY A 784 -6.24 -13.01 8.82
N TYR A 785 -6.88 -12.18 7.98
CA TYR A 785 -8.27 -12.34 7.54
C TYR A 785 -8.40 -12.35 6.01
N SER A 786 -9.22 -13.23 5.45
CA SER A 786 -9.65 -13.23 4.05
C SER A 786 -10.98 -12.55 3.89
N CYS A 787 -11.19 -11.89 2.75
CA CYS A 787 -12.53 -11.51 2.37
C CYS A 787 -13.29 -12.70 1.76
N VAL A 788 -14.01 -13.44 2.59
CA VAL A 788 -14.84 -14.58 2.15
C VAL A 788 -16.31 -14.19 2.23
N ARG A 789 -16.98 -14.24 1.07
CA ARG A 789 -18.41 -13.90 0.94
C ARG A 789 -18.77 -12.53 1.52
N GLY A 790 -17.88 -11.57 1.29
CA GLY A 790 -18.06 -10.19 1.73
C GLY A 790 -17.89 -9.96 3.23
N LYS A 791 -17.28 -10.90 3.95
CA LYS A 791 -16.88 -10.75 5.35
C LYS A 791 -15.41 -11.10 5.51
N CYS A 792 -14.71 -10.35 6.36
CA CYS A 792 -13.38 -10.72 6.77
C CYS A 792 -13.48 -11.96 7.67
N THR A 793 -13.13 -13.14 7.17
CA THR A 793 -13.11 -14.39 7.93
C THR A 793 -11.68 -14.66 8.39
N ALA A 794 -11.53 -15.19 9.60
CA ALA A 794 -10.23 -15.60 10.15
C ALA A 794 -9.70 -16.90 9.51
N GLU A 795 -10.14 -17.24 8.30
CA GLU A 795 -9.45 -18.28 7.53
C GLU A 795 -8.05 -17.73 7.27
N ALA A 796 -7.06 -18.43 7.80
CA ALA A 796 -5.71 -17.94 7.99
C ALA A 796 -5.07 -17.48 6.67
N THR A 797 -5.16 -16.19 6.33
CA THR A 797 -4.53 -15.62 5.14
C THR A 797 -3.21 -14.93 5.40
N SER A 798 -2.75 -14.89 6.65
CA SER A 798 -1.32 -14.65 6.84
C SER A 798 -0.60 -15.84 6.24
N PHE A 799 0.21 -15.57 5.21
CA PHE A 799 1.00 -16.57 4.50
C PHE A 799 1.83 -17.40 5.48
N TYR A 800 2.25 -16.76 6.58
CA TYR A 800 3.03 -17.38 7.64
C TYR A 800 2.19 -18.09 8.70
N LEU A 801 0.94 -17.68 8.94
CA LEU A 801 0.07 -18.27 9.97
C LEU A 801 -0.93 -19.30 9.43
N GLY A 802 -0.89 -19.62 8.12
CA GLY A 802 -1.84 -20.53 7.46
C GLY A 802 -2.04 -21.88 8.16
N ASN A 803 -0.97 -22.40 8.80
CA ASN A 803 -0.98 -23.70 9.51
C ASN A 803 -1.08 -23.58 11.03
N ILE A 804 -1.24 -22.37 11.57
CA ILE A 804 -1.32 -22.12 13.00
C ILE A 804 -2.79 -22.15 13.43
N GLU A 805 -3.12 -22.85 14.52
CA GLU A 805 -4.48 -22.94 15.01
C GLU A 805 -4.98 -21.54 15.46
N ASN A 806 -6.12 -21.13 14.89
CA ASN A 806 -6.81 -19.92 15.32
C ASN A 806 -7.62 -20.21 16.59
N ILE A 807 -7.45 -19.36 17.60
CA ILE A 807 -8.10 -19.51 18.89
C ILE A 807 -8.83 -18.23 19.29
N ARG A 808 -10.03 -18.37 19.87
CA ARG A 808 -10.75 -17.22 20.45
C ARG A 808 -10.16 -16.85 21.79
N GLU A 809 -10.23 -15.57 22.12
CA GLU A 809 -9.65 -15.02 23.35
C GLU A 809 -10.02 -15.80 24.62
N PRO A 810 -11.29 -16.14 24.91
CA PRO A 810 -11.62 -16.84 26.16
C PRO A 810 -10.95 -18.22 26.24
N LYS A 811 -10.93 -18.96 25.13
CA LYS A 811 -10.29 -20.29 25.04
C LYS A 811 -8.77 -20.18 25.17
N LEU A 812 -8.18 -19.13 24.60
CA LEU A 812 -6.74 -18.87 24.74
C LEU A 812 -6.37 -18.66 26.22
N ILE A 813 -7.12 -17.81 26.92
CA ILE A 813 -6.88 -17.55 28.34
C ILE A 813 -7.03 -18.84 29.15
N ASP A 814 -8.07 -19.64 28.89
CA ASP A 814 -8.26 -20.90 29.60
C ASP A 814 -7.08 -21.87 29.36
N GLN A 815 -6.56 -21.96 28.13
CA GLN A 815 -5.36 -22.77 27.83
C GLN A 815 -4.09 -22.22 28.47
N MET A 816 -3.93 -20.90 28.58
CA MET A 816 -2.77 -20.28 29.27
C MET A 816 -2.74 -20.59 30.78
N LEU A 817 -3.81 -21.14 31.34
CA LEU A 817 -3.90 -21.55 32.75
C LEU A 817 -3.71 -23.06 32.94
N GLU A 818 -3.66 -23.84 31.86
CA GLU A 818 -3.42 -25.28 31.91
C GLU A 818 -1.93 -25.60 32.15
N ASP A 819 -1.64 -26.84 32.53
CA ASP A 819 -0.27 -27.30 32.73
C ASP A 819 0.45 -27.46 31.38
N GLY A 820 1.43 -26.59 31.12
CA GLY A 820 2.28 -26.66 29.95
C GLY A 820 2.42 -25.29 29.29
N ARG A 821 3.63 -24.98 28.83
CA ARG A 821 3.91 -23.69 28.21
C ARG A 821 3.25 -23.63 26.83
N ILE A 822 2.54 -22.54 26.57
CA ILE A 822 1.96 -22.22 25.28
C ILE A 822 2.40 -20.86 24.79
N PHE A 823 2.25 -20.65 23.48
CA PHE A 823 2.56 -19.39 22.83
C PHE A 823 1.35 -18.90 22.07
N ALA A 824 1.22 -17.59 21.95
CA ALA A 824 0.25 -16.99 21.05
C ALA A 824 0.82 -15.77 20.34
N ILE A 825 0.39 -15.57 19.10
CA ILE A 825 0.54 -14.31 18.39
C ILE A 825 -0.74 -13.51 18.60
N ILE A 826 -0.61 -12.29 19.15
CA ILE A 826 -1.75 -11.40 19.41
C ILE A 826 -1.51 -10.04 18.77
N PRO A 827 -2.57 -9.31 18.33
CA PRO A 827 -2.42 -7.92 17.92
C PRO A 827 -1.93 -7.06 19.08
N ARG A 828 -0.99 -6.14 18.81
CA ARG A 828 -0.39 -5.25 19.83
C ARG A 828 -1.44 -4.44 20.59
N LYS A 829 -2.42 -3.87 19.85
CA LYS A 829 -3.54 -3.11 20.42
C LYS A 829 -4.46 -3.94 21.34
N LYS A 830 -4.39 -5.27 21.29
CA LYS A 830 -5.17 -6.17 22.15
C LYS A 830 -4.43 -6.57 23.44
N LEU A 831 -3.14 -6.26 23.58
CA LEU A 831 -2.35 -6.70 24.74
C LEU A 831 -3.01 -6.31 26.07
N ALA A 832 -3.41 -5.04 26.24
CA ALA A 832 -4.02 -4.58 27.49
C ALA A 832 -5.30 -5.35 27.84
N HIS A 833 -6.14 -5.63 26.86
CA HIS A 833 -7.38 -6.38 27.07
C HIS A 833 -7.10 -7.84 27.43
N VAL A 834 -6.30 -8.54 26.62
CA VAL A 834 -5.93 -9.95 26.84
C VAL A 834 -5.21 -10.11 28.18
N ASN A 835 -4.30 -9.20 28.50
CA ASN A 835 -3.59 -9.17 29.78
C ASN A 835 -4.56 -8.97 30.97
N ALA A 836 -5.55 -8.08 30.84
CA ALA A 836 -6.55 -7.88 31.89
C ALA A 836 -7.42 -9.13 32.10
N GLU A 837 -7.88 -9.78 31.04
CA GLU A 837 -8.66 -11.03 31.14
C GLU A 837 -7.83 -12.18 31.73
N TYR A 838 -6.56 -12.31 31.33
CA TYR A 838 -5.61 -13.25 31.95
C TYR A 838 -5.47 -12.98 33.46
N ARG A 839 -5.21 -11.72 33.85
CA ARG A 839 -5.04 -11.30 35.25
C ARG A 839 -6.26 -11.53 36.12
N LYS A 840 -7.48 -11.40 35.58
CA LYS A 840 -8.73 -11.66 36.31
C LYS A 840 -8.85 -13.10 36.83
N LYS A 841 -8.10 -14.03 36.25
CA LYS A 841 -8.09 -15.44 36.63
C LYS A 841 -7.26 -15.70 37.91
N PHE A 842 -6.45 -14.74 38.32
CA PHE A 842 -5.65 -14.79 39.55
C PHE A 842 -6.27 -13.94 40.67
N GLU A 843 -5.98 -14.32 41.91
CA GLU A 843 -6.35 -13.50 43.08
C GLU A 843 -5.70 -12.11 43.01
N PRO A 844 -6.36 -11.01 43.43
CA PRO A 844 -5.85 -9.65 43.28
C PRO A 844 -4.41 -9.40 43.76
N GLY A 845 -3.95 -10.11 44.80
CA GLY A 845 -2.59 -10.00 45.33
C GLY A 845 -1.54 -10.91 44.69
N LYS A 846 -1.93 -11.75 43.71
CA LYS A 846 -1.07 -12.71 43.01
C LYS A 846 -1.13 -12.57 41.49
N ARG A 847 -1.71 -11.48 40.98
CA ARG A 847 -1.83 -11.24 39.54
C ARG A 847 -0.44 -11.12 38.92
N SER A 848 -0.21 -11.87 37.86
CA SER A 848 0.94 -11.71 36.97
C SER A 848 0.47 -11.14 35.64
N ASN A 849 1.29 -10.27 35.05
CA ASN A 849 1.09 -9.89 33.66
C ASN A 849 1.49 -11.05 32.74
N LEU A 850 0.86 -11.11 31.57
CA LEU A 850 1.21 -12.04 30.50
C LEU A 850 2.62 -11.73 29.99
N ALA A 851 3.47 -12.75 29.79
CA ALA A 851 4.82 -12.51 29.30
C ALA A 851 4.81 -12.17 27.81
N VAL A 852 5.57 -11.15 27.40
CA VAL A 852 5.80 -10.81 25.99
C VAL A 852 7.25 -11.16 25.65
N LEU A 853 7.44 -12.05 24.69
CA LEU A 853 8.77 -12.55 24.27
C LEU A 853 9.34 -11.83 23.05
N ASP A 854 8.49 -11.11 22.32
CA ASP A 854 8.86 -10.27 21.18
C ASP A 854 7.87 -9.13 21.00
N SER A 855 8.37 -7.90 21.12
CA SER A 855 7.61 -6.66 20.95
C SER A 855 8.11 -5.79 19.78
N ARG A 856 8.98 -6.34 18.91
CA ARG A 856 9.60 -5.59 17.79
C ARG A 856 8.57 -5.13 16.76
N SER A 857 7.51 -5.90 16.56
CA SER A 857 6.43 -5.53 15.65
C SER A 857 5.53 -4.47 16.27
N SER A 858 5.16 -3.47 15.45
CA SER A 858 4.18 -2.44 15.82
C SER A 858 2.74 -2.98 15.78
N ARG A 859 2.55 -4.17 15.19
CA ARG A 859 1.22 -4.72 14.91
C ARG A 859 0.91 -5.96 15.74
N TYR A 860 1.93 -6.76 16.03
CA TYR A 860 1.77 -8.07 16.65
C TYR A 860 2.77 -8.26 17.78
N LEU A 861 2.46 -9.16 18.70
CA LEU A 861 3.31 -9.56 19.80
C LEU A 861 3.36 -11.09 19.85
N LEU A 862 4.53 -11.63 20.21
CA LEU A 862 4.62 -13.03 20.65
C LEU A 862 4.48 -13.06 22.17
N VAL A 863 3.45 -13.72 22.66
CA VAL A 863 3.16 -13.85 24.10
C VAL A 863 3.24 -15.31 24.55
N SER A 864 3.49 -15.51 25.84
CA SER A 864 3.48 -16.81 26.48
C SER A 864 2.93 -16.69 27.90
N ASP A 865 2.35 -17.78 28.41
CA ASP A 865 1.89 -17.94 29.80
C ASP A 865 3.06 -17.94 30.80
N MET A 866 4.27 -18.30 30.34
CA MET A 866 5.44 -18.49 31.19
C MET A 866 6.69 -17.85 30.56
N LEU A 867 7.51 -17.24 31.41
CA LEU A 867 8.87 -16.79 31.10
C LEU A 867 9.89 -17.78 31.69
N ARG A 868 10.88 -18.21 30.91
CA ARG A 868 11.97 -19.08 31.36
C ARG A 868 13.25 -18.30 31.68
N ASP A 869 14.15 -18.94 32.41
CA ASP A 869 15.47 -18.39 32.72
C ASP A 869 16.23 -18.01 31.44
N GLY A 870 16.65 -16.74 31.36
CA GLY A 870 17.38 -16.18 30.22
C GLY A 870 16.48 -15.51 29.16
N GLU A 871 15.16 -15.63 29.27
CA GLU A 871 14.21 -14.87 28.45
C GLU A 871 13.94 -13.51 29.09
N GLN A 872 13.77 -12.49 28.25
CA GLN A 872 13.43 -11.14 28.68
C GLN A 872 11.93 -10.92 28.45
N ASP A 873 11.24 -10.41 29.46
CA ASP A 873 9.87 -9.93 29.31
C ASP A 873 9.88 -8.53 28.72
N GLU A 874 9.33 -8.40 27.52
CA GLU A 874 9.17 -7.15 26.78
C GLU A 874 7.77 -6.53 26.97
N ASN A 875 7.00 -6.99 27.96
CA ASN A 875 5.65 -6.48 28.18
C ASN A 875 5.69 -5.03 28.71
N PHE A 876 5.30 -4.08 27.86
CA PHE A 876 5.24 -2.65 28.19
C PHE A 876 4.25 -2.32 29.32
N LEU A 877 3.30 -3.20 29.63
CA LEU A 877 2.38 -3.01 30.77
C LEU A 877 3.08 -3.19 32.12
N ASN A 878 4.24 -3.85 32.18
CA ASN A 878 5.02 -3.98 33.42
C ASN A 878 5.49 -2.62 33.96
N ASP A 879 5.68 -1.63 33.08
CA ASP A 879 6.06 -0.27 33.47
C ASP A 879 4.85 0.61 33.84
N LEU A 880 3.64 0.20 33.44
CA LEU A 880 2.39 0.94 33.65
C LEU A 880 1.58 0.40 34.83
N ILE A 881 1.70 -0.90 35.15
CA ILE A 881 1.02 -1.56 36.27
C ILE A 881 2.05 -1.82 37.36
N LEU A 882 1.96 -1.05 38.45
CA LEU A 882 2.91 -1.10 39.54
C LEU A 882 2.52 -2.15 40.58
N ASN A 883 3.52 -2.86 41.10
CA ASN A 883 3.35 -3.91 42.11
C ASN A 883 3.09 -3.37 43.53
N SER A 884 3.30 -2.08 43.75
CA SER A 884 3.15 -1.42 45.05
C SER A 884 2.72 0.03 44.88
N GLU A 885 2.22 0.64 45.96
CA GLU A 885 1.82 2.05 45.94
C GLU A 885 3.02 2.95 45.52
N PRO A 886 2.87 3.79 44.49
CA PRO A 886 3.91 4.72 44.06
C PRO A 886 4.09 5.88 45.05
N THR A 887 5.28 6.49 45.04
CA THR A 887 5.59 7.70 45.83
C THR A 887 5.78 8.91 44.90
N PRO A 888 4.70 9.51 44.38
CA PRO A 888 4.81 10.71 43.54
C PRO A 888 5.41 11.89 44.30
N GLU A 889 6.13 12.74 43.58
CA GLU A 889 6.71 13.99 44.05
C GLU A 889 5.61 14.94 44.56
N TYR A 890 4.52 15.05 43.81
CA TYR A 890 3.38 15.90 44.16
C TYR A 890 2.18 15.04 44.54
N ARG A 891 1.89 14.94 45.85
CA ARG A 891 0.68 14.30 46.39
C ARG A 891 -0.43 15.33 46.67
N PRO A 892 -1.69 15.05 46.31
CA PRO A 892 -2.83 15.87 46.72
C PRO A 892 -2.95 15.94 48.24
N LYS A 893 -3.32 17.10 48.79
CA LYS A 893 -3.54 17.27 50.24
C LYS A 893 -4.67 16.43 50.81
N GLN A 894 -5.64 16.06 49.97
CA GLN A 894 -6.76 15.20 50.29
C GLN A 894 -6.86 14.12 49.20
N PRO A 895 -7.29 12.88 49.53
CA PRO A 895 -7.52 11.85 48.52
C PRO A 895 -8.47 12.36 47.43
N VAL A 896 -8.03 12.31 46.18
CA VAL A 896 -8.86 12.66 45.03
C VAL A 896 -9.52 11.39 44.53
N ARG A 897 -10.85 11.31 44.64
CA ARG A 897 -11.61 10.14 44.21
C ARG A 897 -12.54 10.53 43.07
N PHE A 898 -12.55 9.72 42.03
CA PHE A 898 -13.53 9.78 40.95
C PHE A 898 -14.58 8.70 41.16
N THR A 899 -15.78 8.91 40.59
CA THR A 899 -16.74 7.82 40.38
C THR A 899 -16.09 6.67 39.60
N ASN A 900 -16.67 5.47 39.68
CA ASN A 900 -16.13 4.23 39.09
C ASN A 900 -14.82 3.71 39.71
N GLY A 901 -14.43 4.21 40.89
CA GLY A 901 -13.40 3.58 41.71
C GLY A 901 -11.97 3.98 41.38
N LEU A 902 -11.74 5.09 40.66
CA LEU A 902 -10.40 5.63 40.43
C LEU A 902 -10.01 6.60 41.55
N VAL A 903 -8.79 6.43 42.09
CA VAL A 903 -8.22 7.31 43.10
C VAL A 903 -6.92 7.88 42.56
N PHE A 904 -6.82 9.21 42.45
CA PHE A 904 -5.59 9.85 42.02
C PHE A 904 -4.65 10.03 43.21
N LEU A 905 -3.43 9.47 43.08
CA LEU A 905 -2.41 9.43 44.13
C LEU A 905 -1.45 10.63 44.05
N GLY A 906 -1.25 11.17 42.86
CA GLY A 906 -0.33 12.28 42.61
C GLY A 906 0.32 12.22 41.24
N TYR A 907 1.29 13.10 41.03
CA TYR A 907 2.01 13.23 39.76
C TYR A 907 3.45 13.69 39.95
N ASP A 908 4.25 13.50 38.89
CA ASP A 908 5.62 14.00 38.76
C ASP A 908 5.74 14.90 37.54
N LEU A 909 6.63 15.89 37.60
CA LEU A 909 6.96 16.79 36.47
C LEU A 909 8.45 16.71 36.14
N ALA A 910 8.77 16.55 34.86
CA ALA A 910 10.15 16.56 34.39
C ALA A 910 10.26 17.34 33.06
N PRO A 911 10.92 18.51 33.04
CA PRO A 911 11.44 19.28 34.19
C PRO A 911 10.33 19.99 34.99
N ASP A 912 10.65 20.45 36.20
CA ASP A 912 9.76 21.26 37.07
C ASP A 912 9.62 22.73 36.59
N THR A 913 10.58 23.19 35.77
CA THR A 913 10.55 24.45 35.02
C THR A 913 10.87 24.17 33.56
N VAL A 914 10.00 24.58 32.64
CA VAL A 914 10.13 24.28 31.20
C VAL A 914 10.18 25.57 30.37
N GLY A 915 11.01 25.62 29.33
CA GLY A 915 11.04 26.74 28.38
C GLY A 915 9.92 26.67 27.35
N SER A 916 9.56 27.81 26.76
CA SER A 916 8.69 27.81 25.57
C SER A 916 9.36 27.06 24.42
N GLY A 917 8.64 26.12 23.80
CA GLY A 917 9.15 25.21 22.77
C GLY A 917 9.93 24.01 23.30
N GLU A 918 10.03 23.83 24.62
CA GLU A 918 10.64 22.65 25.25
C GLU A 918 9.58 21.58 25.59
N GLU A 919 10.04 20.34 25.78
CA GLU A 919 9.21 19.19 26.14
C GLU A 919 9.04 19.10 27.67
N LEU A 920 7.80 18.92 28.12
CA LEU A 920 7.40 18.60 29.48
C LEU A 920 6.92 17.15 29.53
N THR A 921 7.45 16.37 30.47
CA THR A 921 6.92 15.05 30.82
C THR A 921 6.13 15.15 32.12
N ILE A 922 4.87 14.69 32.10
CA ILE A 922 3.99 14.56 33.26
C ILE A 922 3.75 13.07 33.50
N THR A 923 3.97 12.59 34.72
CA THR A 923 3.63 11.22 35.11
C THR A 923 2.48 11.24 36.09
N TYR A 924 1.40 10.51 35.83
CA TYR A 924 0.23 10.40 36.68
C TYR A 924 0.20 9.06 37.41
N TYR A 925 -0.27 9.05 38.65
CA TYR A 925 -0.39 7.85 39.46
C TYR A 925 -1.81 7.66 39.99
N PHE A 926 -2.35 6.46 39.80
CA PHE A 926 -3.70 6.09 40.20
C PHE A 926 -3.70 4.80 41.03
N GLN A 927 -4.68 4.69 41.94
CA GLN A 927 -5.10 3.44 42.55
C GLN A 927 -6.51 3.12 42.07
N VAL A 928 -6.70 1.87 41.68
CA VAL A 928 -7.98 1.36 41.17
C VAL A 928 -8.65 0.56 42.28
N THR A 929 -9.85 0.97 42.68
CA THR A 929 -10.59 0.34 43.80
C THR A 929 -11.75 -0.53 43.33
N ARG A 930 -12.15 -0.41 42.06
CA ARG A 930 -13.15 -1.23 41.38
C ARG A 930 -12.74 -1.40 39.92
N ASP A 931 -13.12 -2.53 39.32
CA ASP A 931 -12.93 -2.74 37.89
C ASP A 931 -13.61 -1.63 37.10
N VAL A 932 -12.87 -1.03 36.19
CA VAL A 932 -13.35 0.07 35.36
C VAL A 932 -14.01 -0.53 34.12
N THR A 933 -15.30 -0.27 33.92
CA THR A 933 -16.08 -0.91 32.83
C THR A 933 -16.15 -0.07 31.56
N GLN A 934 -15.96 1.24 31.68
CA GLN A 934 -16.02 2.18 30.57
C GLN A 934 -14.61 2.69 30.25
N ASP A 935 -14.33 2.87 28.96
CA ASP A 935 -13.08 3.46 28.53
C ASP A 935 -13.17 4.99 28.60
N TRP A 936 -12.23 5.60 29.32
CA TRP A 936 -12.16 7.00 29.63
C TRP A 936 -10.84 7.56 29.09
N GLN A 937 -10.95 8.61 28.30
CA GLN A 937 -9.81 9.40 27.86
C GLN A 937 -9.44 10.41 28.97
N MET A 938 -8.14 10.65 29.18
CA MET A 938 -7.66 11.70 30.06
C MET A 938 -7.61 13.02 29.29
N PHE A 939 -8.06 14.11 29.92
CA PHE A 939 -7.82 15.46 29.43
C PHE A 939 -6.88 16.19 30.40
N LEU A 940 -5.99 17.01 29.83
CA LEU A 940 -5.14 17.93 30.56
C LEU A 940 -5.36 19.33 30.01
N HIS A 941 -5.62 20.28 30.90
CA HIS A 941 -5.65 21.70 30.60
C HIS A 941 -4.54 22.40 31.38
N ILE A 942 -3.62 23.02 30.65
CA ILE A 942 -2.61 23.92 31.20
C ILE A 942 -3.09 25.35 30.94
N ASP A 943 -3.70 25.96 31.95
CA ASP A 943 -4.36 27.26 31.89
C ASP A 943 -3.37 28.40 32.16
N TYR A 944 -3.32 29.40 31.28
CA TYR A 944 -2.51 30.62 31.45
C TYR A 944 -3.27 31.87 30.95
N PRO A 945 -2.82 33.10 31.26
CA PRO A 945 -3.61 34.30 30.95
C PRO A 945 -4.00 34.40 29.47
N GLY A 946 -5.29 34.23 29.19
CA GLY A 946 -5.89 34.39 27.85
C GLY A 946 -5.82 33.18 26.93
N ASN A 947 -5.20 32.06 27.33
CA ASN A 947 -5.05 30.89 26.46
C ASN A 947 -4.85 29.57 27.26
N ARG A 948 -4.84 28.42 26.57
CA ARG A 948 -4.75 27.08 27.16
C ARG A 948 -3.94 26.14 26.27
N ILE A 949 -3.10 25.31 26.88
CA ILE A 949 -2.52 24.13 26.21
C ILE A 949 -3.38 22.91 26.59
N ASN A 950 -3.84 22.15 25.58
CA ASN A 950 -4.60 20.92 25.77
C ASN A 950 -3.69 19.70 25.64
N GLY A 951 -3.89 18.72 26.50
CA GLY A 951 -3.14 17.46 26.52
C GLY A 951 -4.08 16.26 26.65
N ASP A 952 -5.03 16.13 25.73
CA ASP A 952 -5.99 15.04 25.76
C ASP A 952 -5.37 13.77 25.16
N HIS A 953 -5.47 12.66 25.87
CA HIS A 953 -4.88 11.39 25.43
C HIS A 953 -5.52 10.19 26.13
N TYR A 954 -5.41 9.02 25.52
CA TYR A 954 -5.70 7.76 26.18
C TYR A 954 -4.47 7.30 26.98
N PRO A 955 -4.64 6.69 28.17
CA PRO A 955 -3.51 6.27 28.98
C PRO A 955 -2.62 5.21 28.31
N GLY A 956 -1.36 5.15 28.74
CA GLY A 956 -0.35 4.24 28.17
C GLY A 956 -0.10 4.52 26.69
N ASP A 957 -0.16 5.79 26.30
CA ASP A 957 -0.06 6.25 24.93
C ASP A 957 -1.06 5.59 23.97
N GLY A 958 -2.30 5.40 24.44
CA GLY A 958 -3.36 4.72 23.70
C GLY A 958 -3.29 3.19 23.71
N ASN A 959 -2.27 2.59 24.34
CA ASN A 959 -2.15 1.14 24.44
C ASN A 959 -2.67 0.57 25.77
N PHE A 960 -3.09 1.41 26.73
CA PHE A 960 -3.55 0.97 28.05
C PHE A 960 -4.85 1.66 28.50
N HIS A 961 -5.90 1.44 27.71
CA HIS A 961 -7.27 1.93 27.93
C HIS A 961 -7.80 1.66 29.35
N THR A 962 -8.55 2.61 29.91
CA THR A 962 -8.94 2.54 31.33
C THR A 962 -9.88 1.38 31.63
N ASN A 963 -10.65 0.90 30.65
CA ASN A 963 -11.53 -0.27 30.83
C ASN A 963 -10.77 -1.60 31.02
N THR A 964 -9.43 -1.58 30.93
CA THR A 964 -8.56 -2.72 31.24
C THR A 964 -7.97 -2.66 32.65
N TRP A 965 -8.27 -1.60 33.41
CA TRP A 965 -7.75 -1.39 34.77
C TRP A 965 -8.59 -2.16 35.79
N LEU A 966 -7.92 -2.99 36.60
CA LEU A 966 -8.58 -3.90 37.54
C LEU A 966 -8.51 -3.39 38.98
N ALA A 967 -9.50 -3.75 39.80
CA ALA A 967 -9.50 -3.44 41.21
C ALA A 967 -8.23 -3.98 41.90
N GLY A 968 -7.52 -3.12 42.62
CA GLY A 968 -6.23 -3.39 43.25
C GLY A 968 -5.02 -2.88 42.48
N ASP A 969 -5.19 -2.47 41.21
CA ASP A 969 -4.08 -1.99 40.39
C ASP A 969 -3.58 -0.62 40.88
N TYR A 970 -2.26 -0.46 40.88
CA TYR A 970 -1.61 0.84 40.90
C TYR A 970 -1.16 1.16 39.48
N VAL A 971 -1.72 2.20 38.88
CA VAL A 971 -1.48 2.55 37.49
C VAL A 971 -0.60 3.79 37.39
N LYS A 972 0.40 3.71 36.52
CA LYS A 972 1.23 4.82 36.07
C LYS A 972 0.87 5.15 34.64
N ASP A 973 0.70 6.43 34.36
CA ASP A 973 0.57 6.96 33.00
C ASP A 973 1.61 8.06 32.76
N VAL A 974 2.21 8.10 31.57
CA VAL A 974 3.28 9.05 31.22
C VAL A 974 2.89 9.82 29.97
N GLN A 975 2.78 11.13 30.11
CA GLN A 975 2.41 12.04 29.03
C GLN A 975 3.57 13.00 28.70
N LYS A 976 3.90 13.12 27.42
CA LYS A 976 4.87 14.11 26.91
C LYS A 976 4.16 15.19 26.10
N LEU A 977 4.49 16.44 26.35
CA LEU A 977 3.87 17.62 25.75
C LEU A 977 4.93 18.66 25.37
N GLU A 978 4.88 19.21 24.16
CA GLU A 978 5.67 20.40 23.80
C GLU A 978 4.91 21.64 24.29
N VAL A 979 5.57 22.51 25.05
CA VAL A 979 4.99 23.80 25.44
C VAL A 979 5.01 24.73 24.23
N ASP A 980 3.85 25.25 23.83
CA ASP A 980 3.71 26.07 22.62
C ASP A 980 4.81 27.14 22.50
N ARG A 981 5.39 27.24 21.31
CA ARG A 981 6.36 28.29 20.97
C ARG A 981 5.67 29.65 21.01
N GLY A 982 6.19 30.56 21.84
CA GLY A 982 5.57 31.87 22.10
C GLY A 982 4.73 31.92 23.38
N SER A 983 4.66 30.82 24.16
CA SER A 983 4.13 30.84 25.53
C SER A 983 4.84 31.89 26.38
N SER A 984 4.07 32.73 27.09
CA SER A 984 4.61 33.77 27.95
C SER A 984 5.27 33.18 29.19
N ALA A 985 6.32 33.83 29.68
CA ALA A 985 6.91 33.43 30.95
C ALA A 985 5.89 33.61 32.09
N GLY A 986 5.71 32.61 32.94
CA GLY A 986 4.71 32.69 34.00
C GLY A 986 4.46 31.38 34.73
N LEU A 987 3.50 31.43 35.65
CA LEU A 987 2.95 30.26 36.34
C LEU A 987 1.65 29.87 35.65
N TYR A 988 1.58 28.61 35.23
CA TYR A 988 0.49 28.04 34.47
C TYR A 988 -0.25 27.04 35.36
N GLU A 989 -1.59 27.09 35.43
CA GLU A 989 -2.36 26.17 36.27
C GLU A 989 -2.58 24.84 35.57
N LEU A 990 -2.27 23.73 36.24
CA LEU A 990 -2.47 22.38 35.74
C LEU A 990 -3.79 21.79 36.25
N TRP A 991 -4.65 21.40 35.32
CA TRP A 991 -5.94 20.78 35.58
C TRP A 991 -6.10 19.50 34.75
N PHE A 992 -6.60 18.42 35.34
CA PHE A 992 -6.88 17.21 34.58
C PHE A 992 -8.22 16.57 34.96
N GLY A 993 -8.67 15.61 34.16
CA GLY A 993 -9.80 14.75 34.46
C GLY A 993 -10.01 13.71 33.37
N PHE A 994 -11.18 13.07 33.37
CA PHE A 994 -11.52 12.00 32.44
C PHE A 994 -12.80 12.33 31.66
N PHE A 995 -12.88 11.90 30.40
CA PHE A 995 -14.06 12.06 29.54
C PHE A 995 -14.20 10.89 28.56
N SER A 996 -15.39 10.64 28.00
CA SER A 996 -15.60 9.55 27.04
C SER A 996 -16.08 10.01 25.66
N SER A 997 -16.96 11.03 25.61
CA SER A 997 -17.48 11.59 24.36
C SER A 997 -18.15 12.93 24.61
N GLY A 998 -17.87 13.92 23.75
CA GLY A 998 -18.36 15.28 23.93
C GLY A 998 -18.03 15.83 25.31
N ASP A 999 -19.05 16.30 26.03
CA ASP A 999 -18.92 16.86 27.38
C ASP A 999 -19.13 15.82 28.50
N ASN A 1000 -19.19 14.51 28.20
CA ASN A 1000 -19.37 13.50 29.23
C ASN A 1000 -18.09 13.32 30.06
N ARG A 1001 -18.06 13.90 31.27
CA ARG A 1001 -16.93 13.88 32.20
C ARG A 1001 -17.15 12.89 33.33
N LEU A 1002 -16.08 12.22 33.75
CA LEU A 1002 -16.12 11.36 34.94
C LEU A 1002 -16.17 12.25 36.19
N LYS A 1003 -17.18 12.02 37.03
CA LYS A 1003 -17.45 12.86 38.20
C LYS A 1003 -16.36 12.77 39.27
N VAL A 1004 -15.99 13.91 39.84
CA VAL A 1004 -15.01 14.02 40.93
C VAL A 1004 -15.73 14.05 42.29
N GLU A 1005 -15.59 12.99 43.09
CA GLU A 1005 -16.27 12.83 44.39
C GLU A 1005 -15.57 13.56 45.53
N SER A 1006 -14.24 13.61 45.53
CA SER A 1006 -13.43 14.30 46.56
C SER A 1006 -12.14 14.89 45.98
N GLY A 1007 -11.55 15.88 46.67
CA GLY A 1007 -10.35 16.60 46.23
C GLY A 1007 -10.61 18.06 45.80
N GLU A 1008 -9.51 18.78 45.52
CA GLU A 1008 -9.57 20.16 45.02
C GLU A 1008 -10.04 20.18 43.55
N ARG A 1009 -11.20 20.81 43.30
CA ARG A 1009 -11.92 20.77 42.02
C ARG A 1009 -12.59 22.10 41.69
N ASP A 1010 -12.88 22.33 40.42
CA ASP A 1010 -13.47 23.58 39.90
C ASP A 1010 -14.99 23.51 39.64
N GLY A 1011 -15.64 22.43 40.03
CA GLY A 1011 -17.07 22.20 39.76
C GLY A 1011 -17.40 21.81 38.31
N LYS A 1012 -16.39 21.62 37.45
CA LYS A 1012 -16.53 21.14 36.06
C LYS A 1012 -15.88 19.75 35.89
N ASP A 1013 -15.87 18.96 36.96
CA ASP A 1013 -15.23 17.66 37.05
C ASP A 1013 -13.75 17.66 36.61
N ARG A 1014 -13.03 18.74 36.95
CA ARG A 1014 -11.57 18.82 36.84
C ARG A 1014 -10.93 18.82 38.22
N VAL A 1015 -9.78 18.20 38.31
CA VAL A 1015 -8.93 18.14 39.50
C VAL A 1015 -7.76 19.11 39.32
N LYS A 1016 -7.49 19.92 40.36
CA LYS A 1016 -6.31 20.79 40.38
C LYS A 1016 -5.07 19.98 40.74
N MET A 1017 -4.05 20.00 39.87
CA MET A 1017 -2.77 19.35 40.13
C MET A 1017 -1.78 20.30 40.81
N GLY A 1018 -1.64 21.52 40.28
CA GLY A 1018 -0.66 22.49 40.78
C GLY A 1018 -0.33 23.57 39.76
N MET A 1019 0.90 24.08 39.84
CA MET A 1019 1.41 25.16 39.00
C MET A 1019 2.64 24.66 38.24
N LEU A 1020 2.68 24.91 36.93
CA LEU A 1020 3.84 24.72 36.08
C LEU A 1020 4.55 26.05 35.88
N LYS A 1021 5.87 26.10 36.07
CA LYS A 1021 6.65 27.29 35.79
C LYS A 1021 7.18 27.26 34.35
N VAL A 1022 6.75 28.22 33.54
CA VAL A 1022 7.24 28.38 32.16
C VAL A 1022 8.24 29.53 32.12
N SER A 1023 9.44 29.27 31.60
CA SER A 1023 10.46 30.29 31.37
C SER A 1023 10.32 30.87 29.96
N GLY A 1024 10.50 32.20 29.83
CA GLY A 1024 10.37 32.88 28.54
C GLY A 1024 11.45 32.42 27.58
N GLY A 1025 11.06 32.07 26.35
CA GLY A 1025 12.01 31.74 25.27
C GLY A 1025 12.81 32.97 24.85
N ILE A 1026 14.10 32.79 24.54
CA ILE A 1026 14.97 33.81 23.93
C ILE A 1026 14.57 34.01 22.47
#